data_AF-A0A2E0XX72-F1
#
_entry.id   AF-A0A2E0XX72-F1
#
_cell.length_a   1.000
_cell.length_b   1.000
_cell.length_c   1.000
_cell.angle_alpha   90.00
_cell.angle_beta   90.00
_cell.angle_gamma   90.00
#
_symmetry.space_group_name_H-M   'P 1'
#
loop_
_entity.id
_entity.type
_entity.pdbx_description
1 polymer ?
#
loop_
_entity_poly.entity_id
_entity_poly.type
_entity_poly.pdbx_seq_one_letter_code
_entity_poly.pdbx_strand_id
1 'polypeptide(L)'
;MTNRTSPTGAVAFGAITAFSTIICAATALAGPASFDGRQLPLEAIGGISVPGPNYDRLWAEDDLTDIKGGPMRVAVPNDVSVTPLTHGTWETMPNGRKLWRVIVNSPGSKHLNVAFEDWHLPPSGEAWIASSDGRYILNPITPAENIHDGEFWSAIVFSDTVIIEISVDEDERDELIENTTLTKINSGYRGFGVDETRGSSESCNIDVECPLGDEWQEEIPAIALYTINGALTCSGSMINNTANDETPYFFTADHCGISTGNDQSVVVYWNHENSFCREGSASGNNGNGNFNQYTTGSTYLAGNSNTDFTLIRLNADPNPSYGVTYAGWSRSSSSPGLGVSIHHPNSAEKRISSVQNVYATGPYWGVNWDEGRTYFGSSGSPLFNSNHQIVGSLCCGNSFCTNDDDDYYGRSMSSSWGQMSTYLDPNGTGAISVNTFNPNGTGGVCCLQGGCYNVPESTCNNSGGVWQPDVNCSEVDCTDITPGACCFTDGSCQNYTSNQCSTAGGSWEGAGTSCSSFNCPQPEPTGACCISSLTCNDDYTSTECSAAGGDYQGDNTDCGFVNCDSSGGNVEFHHVIVGTNLLSVSQDNWTVDIYAAVGEGNRVDAVAGNSIQEKLLTSTDGFYQDPNGGPTSVGINPNFYSFVPDLEWDSRVTIGALDQTGNPFDANNLGDVGVNWTTFENGGTLAVDNGTWYVLPTDSQGEAVPFISQDCSSQYGVLIARLTAFELDSEISIDALIQGRDALENTFQEAVSHSFTYEAAEDCNSNGVSDTCDIANGTSQDSDGNGVPDECDGGCAGDVDGDNDVDVDDILIALGNYGGSGQGDVDNDGDIDVNDLLQILADYGGC
;
A
#
# COMPACT_ATOMS: atom_id res chain seq x y z
N MET A 1 -28.65 -48.31 -8.47
CA MET A 1 -29.45 -48.22 -9.71
C MET A 1 -30.44 -47.09 -9.50
N THR A 2 -30.07 -45.88 -9.93
CA THR A 2 -30.50 -45.30 -11.22
C THR A 2 -32.03 -45.16 -11.24
N ASN A 3 -32.65 -44.04 -11.52
CA ASN A 3 -32.24 -42.84 -12.25
C ASN A 3 -33.43 -41.85 -12.15
N ARG A 4 -33.17 -40.57 -12.47
CA ARG A 4 -33.98 -39.64 -13.31
C ARG A 4 -35.52 -39.76 -13.28
N THR A 5 -36.35 -38.71 -13.17
CA THR A 5 -36.29 -37.34 -13.73
C THR A 5 -37.50 -36.53 -13.21
N SER A 6 -37.34 -35.20 -13.26
CA SER A 6 -38.22 -34.00 -13.24
C SER A 6 -39.73 -34.15 -13.62
N PRO A 7 -40.60 -33.09 -13.65
CA PRO A 7 -40.35 -31.63 -13.53
C PRO A 7 -41.48 -30.77 -12.86
N THR A 8 -41.30 -29.45 -12.95
CA THR A 8 -42.27 -28.32 -12.98
C THR A 8 -42.73 -27.66 -11.67
N GLY A 9 -42.65 -26.31 -11.67
CA GLY A 9 -43.68 -25.43 -11.11
C GLY A 9 -43.24 -24.47 -10.01
N ALA A 10 -43.07 -23.19 -10.37
CA ALA A 10 -42.69 -22.07 -9.52
C ALA A 10 -43.62 -21.80 -8.32
N VAL A 11 -43.04 -21.37 -7.19
CA VAL A 11 -43.73 -20.60 -6.13
C VAL A 11 -42.78 -19.52 -5.61
N ALA A 12 -43.26 -18.27 -5.65
CA ALA A 12 -42.66 -17.11 -5.03
C ALA A 12 -42.69 -17.21 -3.49
N PHE A 13 -41.56 -16.90 -2.84
CA PHE A 13 -41.52 -16.50 -1.44
C PHE A 13 -40.62 -15.28 -1.32
N GLY A 14 -41.22 -14.16 -0.92
CA GLY A 14 -40.48 -13.01 -0.42
C GLY A 14 -39.73 -13.41 0.85
N ALA A 15 -38.41 -13.37 0.78
CA ALA A 15 -37.56 -13.59 1.93
C ALA A 15 -37.57 -12.32 2.81
N ILE A 16 -38.13 -12.45 4.01
CA ILE A 16 -37.88 -11.54 5.12
C ILE A 16 -36.41 -11.74 5.50
N THR A 17 -35.55 -10.81 5.10
CA THR A 17 -34.16 -10.74 5.55
C THR A 17 -34.14 -10.31 7.00
N ALA A 18 -33.93 -11.28 7.90
CA ALA A 18 -33.59 -11.01 9.28
C ALA A 18 -32.17 -10.41 9.31
N PHE A 19 -32.09 -9.10 9.50
CA PHE A 19 -30.86 -8.44 9.93
C PHE A 19 -30.53 -8.92 11.35
N SER A 20 -29.65 -9.90 11.48
CA SER A 20 -28.90 -10.11 12.73
C SER A 20 -27.91 -8.97 12.87
N THR A 21 -28.34 -7.87 13.48
CA THR A 21 -27.42 -6.91 14.09
C THR A 21 -26.68 -7.63 15.22
N ILE A 22 -25.47 -8.09 14.93
CA ILE A 22 -24.47 -8.31 15.97
C ILE A 22 -24.12 -6.91 16.47
N ILE A 23 -24.83 -6.49 17.54
CA ILE A 23 -24.37 -5.40 18.38
C ILE A 23 -23.15 -5.99 19.11
N CYS A 24 -21.95 -5.74 18.60
CA CYS A 24 -20.79 -5.70 19.46
C CYS A 24 -21.08 -4.62 20.50
N ALA A 25 -21.58 -5.02 21.67
CA ALA A 25 -21.50 -4.19 22.84
C ALA A 25 -20.01 -4.09 23.15
N ALA A 26 -19.36 -3.05 22.62
CA ALA A 26 -18.17 -2.53 23.26
C ALA A 26 -18.61 -2.19 24.69
N THR A 27 -18.28 -3.08 25.64
CA THR A 27 -18.32 -2.74 27.05
C THR A 27 -17.27 -1.64 27.21
N ALA A 28 -17.69 -0.39 27.04
CA ALA A 28 -16.93 0.72 27.58
C ALA A 28 -16.76 0.41 29.06
N LEU A 29 -15.52 0.10 29.47
CA LEU A 29 -15.16 -0.03 30.87
C LEU A 29 -15.66 1.26 31.55
N ALA A 30 -16.60 1.10 32.47
CA ALA A 30 -17.06 2.23 33.26
C ALA A 30 -15.87 2.71 34.09
N GLY A 31 -15.63 4.02 34.15
CA GLY A 31 -14.58 4.59 35.00
C GLY A 31 -14.79 4.29 36.49
N PRO A 32 -13.89 4.76 37.36
CA PRO A 32 -13.89 4.41 38.78
C PRO A 32 -15.25 4.68 39.45
N ALA A 33 -15.73 3.71 40.22
CA ALA A 33 -17.01 3.76 40.93
C ALA A 33 -17.08 4.94 41.90
N SER A 34 -15.95 5.41 42.42
CA SER A 34 -15.89 6.58 43.29
C SER A 34 -16.44 7.88 42.68
N PHE A 35 -16.58 7.96 41.35
CA PHE A 35 -17.07 9.15 40.65
C PHE A 35 -18.48 8.99 40.03
N ASP A 36 -19.16 7.85 40.27
CA ASP A 36 -20.48 7.57 39.69
C ASP A 36 -21.67 8.18 40.45
N GLY A 37 -21.42 8.71 41.66
CA GLY A 37 -22.43 9.30 42.55
C GLY A 37 -23.39 8.30 43.21
N ARG A 38 -23.10 7.00 43.13
CA ARG A 38 -23.94 5.90 43.65
C ARG A 38 -23.31 5.22 44.87
N GLN A 39 -22.00 5.30 45.05
CA GLN A 39 -21.30 4.73 46.20
C GLN A 39 -21.29 5.69 47.40
N LEU A 40 -20.84 5.22 48.57
CA LEU A 40 -20.62 6.08 49.74
C LEU A 40 -19.72 7.28 49.39
N PRO A 41 -19.96 8.45 49.98
CA PRO A 41 -19.11 9.62 49.78
C PRO A 41 -17.69 9.35 50.33
N LEU A 42 -16.66 9.94 49.72
CA LEU A 42 -15.25 9.66 50.05
C LEU A 42 -14.92 9.92 51.53
N GLU A 43 -15.62 10.85 52.19
CA GLU A 43 -15.45 11.15 53.61
C GLU A 43 -15.89 10.00 54.54
N ALA A 44 -16.68 9.06 54.02
CA ALA A 44 -17.10 7.87 54.74
C ALA A 44 -16.16 6.67 54.51
N ILE A 45 -15.14 6.81 53.66
CA ILE A 45 -14.22 5.72 53.31
C ILE A 45 -13.03 5.72 54.27
N GLY A 46 -12.76 4.55 54.83
CA GLY A 46 -11.57 4.32 55.66
C GLY A 46 -10.28 4.55 54.88
N GLY A 47 -9.26 5.08 55.54
CA GLY A 47 -8.00 5.40 54.89
C GLY A 47 -6.79 5.24 55.79
N ILE A 48 -5.62 5.51 55.20
CA ILE A 48 -4.33 5.57 55.85
C ILE A 48 -3.66 6.90 55.52
N SER A 49 -2.94 7.47 56.49
CA SER A 49 -2.14 8.66 56.30
C SER A 49 -0.69 8.39 56.68
N VAL A 50 0.24 8.81 55.83
CA VAL A 50 1.69 8.73 56.06
C VAL A 50 2.29 10.13 56.21
N PRO A 51 3.48 10.28 56.81
CA PRO A 51 4.14 11.57 56.88
C PRO A 51 4.40 12.16 55.49
N GLY A 52 4.06 13.44 55.32
CA GLY A 52 4.39 14.21 54.13
C GLY A 52 5.90 14.50 53.99
N PRO A 53 6.36 14.92 52.80
CA PRO A 53 7.77 15.26 52.58
C PRO A 53 8.25 16.42 53.45
N ASN A 54 9.41 16.26 54.08
CA ASN A 54 10.11 17.36 54.76
C ASN A 54 11.06 18.06 53.78
N TYR A 55 10.54 19.08 53.08
CA TYR A 55 11.25 19.79 52.01
C TYR A 55 12.61 20.33 52.43
N ASP A 56 12.71 21.05 53.56
CA ASP A 56 13.98 21.64 54.03
C ASP A 56 15.06 20.57 54.23
N ARG A 57 14.70 19.42 54.82
CA ARG A 57 15.64 18.31 55.00
C ARG A 57 16.01 17.66 53.67
N LEU A 58 15.01 17.38 52.83
CA LEU A 58 15.19 16.65 51.58
C LEU A 58 16.05 17.45 50.60
N TRP A 59 15.82 18.76 50.48
CA TRP A 59 16.65 19.63 49.65
C TRP A 59 18.10 19.69 50.11
N ALA A 60 18.34 19.80 51.42
CA ALA A 60 19.71 19.80 51.95
C ALA A 60 20.43 18.45 51.75
N GLU A 61 19.69 17.33 51.77
CA GLU A 61 20.23 16.01 51.43
C GLU A 61 20.53 15.90 49.93
N ASP A 62 19.59 16.31 49.08
CA ASP A 62 19.70 16.22 47.62
C ASP A 62 20.87 17.05 47.08
N ASP A 63 21.08 18.25 47.62
CA ASP A 63 22.22 19.12 47.26
C ASP A 63 23.58 18.45 47.51
N LEU A 64 23.65 17.48 48.43
CA LEU A 64 24.86 16.71 48.74
C LEU A 64 24.96 15.41 47.94
N THR A 65 23.84 14.82 47.55
CA THR A 65 23.80 13.53 46.85
C THR A 65 23.85 13.69 45.34
N ASP A 66 23.21 14.71 44.79
CA ASP A 66 23.16 14.95 43.35
C ASP A 66 24.59 15.15 42.79
N ILE A 67 25.49 15.81 43.54
CA ILE A 67 26.92 15.97 43.19
C ILE A 67 27.67 14.62 42.98
N LYS A 68 27.14 13.49 43.46
CA LYS A 68 27.82 12.19 43.45
C LYS A 68 27.46 11.28 42.27
N GLY A 69 26.58 11.72 41.35
CA GLY A 69 26.26 10.97 40.13
C GLY A 69 25.45 9.69 40.36
N GLY A 70 24.40 9.77 41.18
CA GLY A 70 23.45 8.66 41.42
C GLY A 70 22.07 8.93 40.81
N PRO A 71 21.13 7.98 40.91
CA PRO A 71 19.78 8.16 40.41
C PRO A 71 19.09 9.31 41.14
N MET A 72 18.26 10.05 40.42
CA MET A 72 17.58 11.21 40.98
C MET A 72 16.48 10.73 41.94
N ARG A 73 16.53 11.15 43.21
CA ARG A 73 15.44 10.90 44.17
C ARG A 73 14.27 11.83 43.92
N VAL A 74 13.05 11.34 43.77
CA VAL A 74 11.84 12.15 43.50
C VAL A 74 10.72 11.97 44.52
N ALA A 75 10.78 10.89 45.31
CA ALA A 75 9.83 10.64 46.40
C ALA A 75 10.52 10.03 47.63
N VAL A 76 9.83 10.06 48.75
CA VAL A 76 10.21 9.37 49.99
C VAL A 76 9.30 8.16 50.18
N PRO A 77 9.85 6.93 50.22
CA PRO A 77 9.05 5.74 50.48
C PRO A 77 8.60 5.69 51.94
N ASN A 78 7.33 5.34 52.16
CA ASN A 78 6.79 5.02 53.48
C ASN A 78 6.27 3.58 53.47
N ASP A 79 6.88 2.72 54.28
CA ASP A 79 6.44 1.34 54.45
C ASP A 79 5.13 1.29 55.26
N VAL A 80 4.16 0.52 54.76
CA VAL A 80 2.85 0.31 55.36
C VAL A 80 2.44 -1.16 55.25
N SER A 81 1.35 -1.53 55.91
CA SER A 81 0.74 -2.85 55.76
C SER A 81 -0.78 -2.67 55.77
N VAL A 82 -1.32 -2.51 54.57
CA VAL A 82 -2.73 -2.18 54.34
C VAL A 82 -3.34 -3.30 53.50
N THR A 83 -4.34 -3.98 54.06
CA THR A 83 -5.04 -5.07 53.37
C THR A 83 -6.54 -4.78 53.31
N PRO A 84 -7.28 -5.39 52.36
CA PRO A 84 -8.74 -5.24 52.31
C PRO A 84 -9.47 -5.73 53.56
N LEU A 85 -8.83 -6.52 54.42
CA LEU A 85 -9.37 -6.95 55.71
C LEU A 85 -9.22 -5.89 56.83
N THR A 86 -8.12 -5.14 56.81
CA THR A 86 -7.69 -4.29 57.93
C THR A 86 -8.03 -2.82 57.74
N HIS A 87 -8.09 -2.36 56.49
CA HIS A 87 -8.25 -0.95 56.12
C HIS A 87 -9.27 -0.79 54.99
N GLY A 88 -9.66 0.45 54.73
CA GLY A 88 -10.62 0.77 53.70
C GLY A 88 -12.06 0.46 54.10
N THR A 89 -12.94 0.36 53.12
CA THR A 89 -14.37 0.14 53.29
C THR A 89 -14.89 -0.75 52.17
N TRP A 90 -15.69 -1.74 52.54
CA TRP A 90 -16.37 -2.64 51.60
C TRP A 90 -17.82 -2.21 51.40
N GLU A 91 -18.25 -2.21 50.14
CA GLU A 91 -19.62 -1.90 49.72
C GLU A 91 -20.11 -2.95 48.70
N THR A 92 -21.44 -3.00 48.51
CA THR A 92 -22.04 -3.81 47.45
C THR A 92 -22.60 -2.87 46.39
N MET A 93 -22.10 -3.00 45.17
CA MET A 93 -22.49 -2.18 44.03
C MET A 93 -23.91 -2.57 43.54
N PRO A 94 -24.60 -1.70 42.76
CA PRO A 94 -25.94 -2.00 42.24
C PRO A 94 -26.05 -3.27 41.39
N ASN A 95 -24.95 -3.70 40.78
CA ASN A 95 -24.86 -4.95 40.00
C ASN A 95 -24.56 -6.20 40.85
N GLY A 96 -24.41 -6.06 42.18
CA GLY A 96 -24.12 -7.16 43.11
C GLY A 96 -22.64 -7.39 43.39
N ARG A 97 -21.72 -6.78 42.63
CA ARG A 97 -20.27 -6.87 42.87
C ARG A 97 -19.88 -6.24 44.20
N LYS A 98 -18.79 -6.71 44.80
CA LYS A 98 -18.17 -6.14 45.99
C LYS A 98 -17.13 -5.11 45.57
N LEU A 99 -17.17 -3.96 46.20
CA LEU A 99 -16.22 -2.86 45.98
C LEU A 99 -15.49 -2.59 47.29
N TRP A 100 -14.17 -2.74 47.27
CA TRP A 100 -13.29 -2.26 48.34
C TRP A 100 -12.67 -0.93 47.94
N ARG A 101 -12.67 0.04 48.86
CA ARG A 101 -12.03 1.35 48.65
C ARG A 101 -11.19 1.73 49.85
N VAL A 102 -10.02 2.31 49.60
CA VAL A 102 -9.16 2.89 50.64
C VAL A 102 -8.63 4.24 50.20
N ILE A 103 -8.65 5.22 51.12
CA ILE A 103 -8.04 6.53 50.91
C ILE A 103 -6.60 6.50 51.43
N VAL A 104 -5.65 6.88 50.58
CA VAL A 104 -4.24 7.07 50.93
C VAL A 104 -3.94 8.57 50.92
N ASN A 105 -3.35 9.07 52.01
CA ASN A 105 -3.05 10.50 52.15
C ASN A 105 -1.60 10.73 52.64
N SER A 106 -0.90 11.66 52.00
CA SER A 106 0.41 12.15 52.42
C SER A 106 0.44 13.68 52.33
N PRO A 107 0.11 14.39 53.41
CA PRO A 107 -0.14 15.83 53.36
C PRO A 107 1.03 16.63 52.77
N GLY A 108 0.74 17.46 51.77
CA GLY A 108 1.75 18.32 51.15
C GLY A 108 2.71 17.61 50.20
N SER A 109 2.48 16.32 49.91
CA SER A 109 3.10 15.63 48.78
C SER A 109 2.67 16.28 47.46
N LYS A 110 3.55 16.32 46.47
CA LYS A 110 3.23 16.85 45.14
C LYS A 110 2.62 15.80 44.23
N HIS A 111 3.02 14.56 44.46
CA HIS A 111 2.53 13.40 43.74
C HIS A 111 2.65 12.17 44.62
N LEU A 112 1.93 11.12 44.27
CA LEU A 112 1.91 9.85 44.98
C LEU A 112 2.00 8.70 43.98
N ASN A 113 2.73 7.67 44.36
CA ASN A 113 2.60 6.35 43.77
C ASN A 113 2.64 5.30 44.89
N VAL A 114 2.11 4.12 44.60
CA VAL A 114 1.92 3.06 45.60
C VAL A 114 2.47 1.74 45.10
N ALA A 115 2.86 0.87 46.04
CA ALA A 115 3.32 -0.48 45.75
C ALA A 115 2.51 -1.50 46.54
N PHE A 116 2.13 -2.58 45.85
CA PHE A 116 1.51 -3.75 46.44
C PHE A 116 2.49 -4.93 46.38
N GLU A 117 2.43 -5.75 47.42
CA GLU A 117 2.99 -7.11 47.46
C GLU A 117 1.83 -8.10 47.72
N ASP A 118 2.12 -9.39 47.57
CA ASP A 118 1.11 -10.45 47.54
C ASP A 118 0.01 -10.16 46.51
N TRP A 119 0.31 -9.43 45.44
CA TRP A 119 -0.66 -8.92 44.48
C TRP A 119 -1.16 -10.00 43.53
N HIS A 120 -2.46 -10.29 43.61
CA HIS A 120 -3.17 -11.08 42.60
C HIS A 120 -4.62 -10.61 42.50
N LEU A 121 -5.00 -10.05 41.35
CA LEU A 121 -6.40 -9.76 41.05
C LEU A 121 -7.11 -11.05 40.61
N PRO A 122 -8.25 -11.43 41.21
CA PRO A 122 -9.01 -12.60 40.79
C PRO A 122 -9.65 -12.36 39.41
N PRO A 123 -10.18 -13.40 38.71
CA PRO A 123 -10.68 -13.27 37.34
C PRO A 123 -11.73 -12.18 37.09
N SER A 124 -12.60 -11.87 38.05
CA SER A 124 -13.56 -10.75 37.95
C SER A 124 -12.98 -9.40 38.41
N GLY A 125 -11.74 -9.37 38.89
CA GLY A 125 -11.09 -8.25 39.52
C GLY A 125 -10.87 -7.07 38.59
N GLU A 126 -11.21 -5.88 39.05
CA GLU A 126 -10.94 -4.63 38.35
C GLU A 126 -10.55 -3.57 39.39
N ALA A 127 -9.36 -3.01 39.25
CA ALA A 127 -8.81 -2.03 40.17
C ALA A 127 -8.53 -0.69 39.51
N TRP A 128 -8.72 0.38 40.28
CA TRP A 128 -8.47 1.76 39.87
C TRP A 128 -7.69 2.50 40.94
N ILE A 129 -6.81 3.38 40.48
CA ILE A 129 -6.05 4.31 41.32
C ILE A 129 -6.28 5.72 40.77
N ALA A 130 -6.78 6.63 41.60
CA ALA A 130 -7.17 7.97 41.18
C ALA A 130 -6.89 9.03 42.23
N SER A 131 -6.72 10.29 41.82
CA SER A 131 -6.74 11.43 42.73
C SER A 131 -8.14 11.59 43.33
N SER A 132 -8.22 12.08 44.56
CA SER A 132 -9.51 12.27 45.25
C SER A 132 -10.46 13.26 44.56
N ASP A 133 -9.94 14.14 43.70
CA ASP A 133 -10.71 15.09 42.89
C ASP A 133 -11.06 14.57 41.48
N GLY A 134 -10.65 13.35 41.14
CA GLY A 134 -10.93 12.70 39.86
C GLY A 134 -10.20 13.30 38.66
N ARG A 135 -9.23 14.21 38.85
CA ARG A 135 -8.46 14.81 37.75
C ARG A 135 -7.42 13.88 37.17
N TYR A 136 -6.84 13.01 37.99
CA TYR A 136 -5.81 12.06 37.60
C TYR A 136 -6.32 10.66 37.88
N ILE A 137 -6.67 9.93 36.84
CA ILE A 137 -7.17 8.55 36.92
C ILE A 137 -6.20 7.70 36.10
N LEU A 138 -5.59 6.71 36.74
CA LEU A 138 -4.72 5.74 36.08
C LEU A 138 -5.53 4.78 35.21
N ASN A 139 -4.85 4.10 34.28
CA ASN A 139 -5.46 3.04 33.47
C ASN A 139 -6.03 1.93 34.37
N PRO A 140 -7.12 1.27 33.96
CA PRO A 140 -7.70 0.17 34.73
C PRO A 140 -6.68 -0.96 34.88
N ILE A 141 -6.57 -1.48 36.09
CA ILE A 141 -5.72 -2.62 36.41
C ILE A 141 -6.63 -3.84 36.39
N THR A 142 -6.28 -4.82 35.55
CA THR A 142 -7.06 -6.03 35.31
C THR A 142 -6.23 -7.27 35.64
N PRO A 143 -6.81 -8.49 35.64
CA PRO A 143 -6.05 -9.71 35.91
C PRO A 143 -4.94 -9.97 34.86
N ALA A 144 -4.95 -9.28 33.71
CA ALA A 144 -3.85 -9.30 32.76
C ALA A 144 -2.54 -8.71 33.35
N GLU A 145 -2.65 -7.86 34.38
CA GLU A 145 -1.50 -7.25 35.09
C GLU A 145 -0.93 -8.16 36.20
N ASN A 146 -1.41 -9.41 36.35
CA ASN A 146 -0.86 -10.38 37.30
C ASN A 146 0.48 -10.99 36.83
N ILE A 147 1.31 -10.21 36.15
CA ILE A 147 2.56 -10.63 35.47
C ILE A 147 3.84 -10.16 36.19
N HIS A 148 3.70 -9.58 37.38
CA HIS A 148 4.79 -8.90 38.10
C HIS A 148 5.28 -9.67 39.33
N ASP A 149 5.29 -11.01 39.28
CA ASP A 149 5.79 -11.88 40.35
C ASP A 149 5.16 -11.61 41.75
N GLY A 150 3.90 -11.19 41.78
CA GLY A 150 3.18 -10.89 43.02
C GLY A 150 3.40 -9.47 43.55
N GLU A 151 4.00 -8.58 42.77
CA GLU A 151 4.08 -7.15 43.07
C GLU A 151 3.17 -6.33 42.14
N PHE A 152 2.89 -5.08 42.49
CA PHE A 152 2.35 -4.10 41.53
C PHE A 152 2.79 -2.71 41.95
N TRP A 153 3.34 -1.94 41.01
CA TRP A 153 3.82 -0.59 41.24
C TRP A 153 3.06 0.38 40.36
N SER A 154 2.39 1.36 40.98
CA SER A 154 1.54 2.28 40.22
C SER A 154 2.38 3.34 39.51
N ALA A 155 1.83 3.86 38.40
CA ALA A 155 2.25 5.16 37.88
C ALA A 155 1.96 6.28 38.90
N ILE A 156 2.52 7.46 38.61
CA ILE A 156 2.37 8.65 39.45
C ILE A 156 0.96 9.26 39.32
N VAL A 157 0.39 9.63 40.46
CA VAL A 157 -0.83 10.44 40.58
C VAL A 157 -0.47 11.79 41.16
N PHE A 158 -0.76 12.88 40.44
CA PHE A 158 -0.46 14.26 40.85
C PHE A 158 -1.45 14.78 41.91
N SER A 159 -1.36 14.20 43.09
CA SER A 159 -2.18 14.54 44.25
C SER A 159 -1.45 14.16 45.53
N ASP A 160 -1.82 14.79 46.64
CA ASP A 160 -1.40 14.40 47.99
C ASP A 160 -2.36 13.36 48.62
N THR A 161 -3.44 13.04 47.90
CA THR A 161 -4.50 12.11 48.30
C THR A 161 -4.94 11.26 47.12
N VAL A 162 -4.85 9.94 47.29
CA VAL A 162 -5.18 8.92 46.28
C VAL A 162 -6.28 8.02 46.81
N ILE A 163 -7.20 7.65 45.93
CA ILE A 163 -8.21 6.61 46.14
C ILE A 163 -7.69 5.36 45.43
N ILE A 164 -7.66 4.25 46.15
CA ILE A 164 -7.48 2.93 45.58
C ILE A 164 -8.83 2.24 45.71
N GLU A 165 -9.35 1.70 44.60
CA GLU A 165 -10.57 0.91 44.61
C GLU A 165 -10.39 -0.38 43.83
N ILE A 166 -10.97 -1.47 44.34
CA ILE A 166 -10.93 -2.79 43.71
C ILE A 166 -12.32 -3.40 43.78
N SER A 167 -12.83 -3.83 42.63
CA SER A 167 -14.14 -4.49 42.50
C SER A 167 -13.99 -5.93 42.06
N VAL A 168 -14.78 -6.82 42.67
CA VAL A 168 -14.78 -8.28 42.44
C VAL A 168 -16.20 -8.83 42.58
N ASP A 169 -16.45 -10.02 42.03
CA ASP A 169 -17.64 -10.81 42.32
C ASP A 169 -17.65 -11.26 43.78
N GLU A 170 -18.84 -11.55 44.31
CA GLU A 170 -19.03 -11.79 45.75
C GLU A 170 -18.27 -13.02 46.26
N ASP A 171 -18.12 -14.06 45.44
CA ASP A 171 -17.40 -15.30 45.76
C ASP A 171 -15.87 -15.17 45.68
N GLU A 172 -15.35 -14.15 45.00
CA GLU A 172 -13.91 -13.86 44.88
C GLU A 172 -13.40 -12.86 45.94
N ARG A 173 -14.29 -12.35 46.80
CA ARG A 173 -13.95 -11.36 47.83
C ARG A 173 -12.82 -11.81 48.78
N ASP A 174 -12.89 -13.05 49.24
CA ASP A 174 -11.92 -13.55 50.23
C ASP A 174 -10.56 -13.84 49.57
N GLU A 175 -10.55 -14.21 48.29
CA GLU A 175 -9.30 -14.33 47.49
C GLU A 175 -8.58 -12.98 47.38
N LEU A 176 -9.32 -11.89 47.12
CA LEU A 176 -8.73 -10.55 47.10
C LEU A 176 -8.15 -10.15 48.46
N ILE A 177 -8.82 -10.52 49.56
CA ILE A 177 -8.33 -10.24 50.91
C ILE A 177 -6.99 -10.93 51.20
N GLU A 178 -6.82 -12.15 50.70
CA GLU A 178 -5.62 -12.96 50.92
C GLU A 178 -4.45 -12.55 50.00
N ASN A 179 -4.75 -12.00 48.83
CA ASN A 179 -3.76 -11.68 47.79
C ASN A 179 -3.76 -10.18 47.42
N THR A 180 -3.80 -9.29 48.41
CA THR A 180 -3.59 -7.85 48.19
C THR A 180 -3.07 -7.19 49.46
N THR A 181 -1.78 -6.81 49.45
CA THR A 181 -1.17 -6.01 50.52
C THR A 181 -0.53 -4.75 49.94
N LEU A 182 -1.08 -3.58 50.24
CA LEU A 182 -0.38 -2.32 49.98
C LEU A 182 0.77 -2.19 50.98
N THR A 183 2.01 -2.16 50.48
CA THR A 183 3.24 -2.16 51.27
C THR A 183 3.99 -0.84 51.24
N LYS A 184 3.81 -0.02 50.21
CA LYS A 184 4.48 1.29 50.13
C LYS A 184 3.58 2.41 49.65
N ILE A 185 3.76 3.58 50.28
CA ILE A 185 3.19 4.87 49.85
C ILE A 185 4.35 5.83 49.64
N ASN A 186 4.66 6.13 48.37
CA ASN A 186 5.78 6.97 47.99
C ASN A 186 5.34 8.43 47.88
N SER A 187 5.86 9.27 48.78
CA SER A 187 5.50 10.69 48.89
C SER A 187 6.43 11.56 48.04
N GLY A 188 5.95 11.96 46.88
CA GLY A 188 6.65 12.78 45.89
C GLY A 188 6.85 14.24 46.31
N TYR A 189 8.01 14.81 46.01
CA TYR A 189 8.34 16.19 46.40
C TYR A 189 9.10 17.00 45.33
N ARG A 190 9.66 16.36 44.30
CA ARG A 190 10.32 17.02 43.15
C ARG A 190 10.15 16.21 41.86
N GLY A 191 10.65 16.75 40.74
CA GLY A 191 10.53 16.15 39.40
C GLY A 191 9.13 16.32 38.78
N PHE A 192 8.93 15.83 37.56
CA PHE A 192 7.61 15.72 36.91
C PHE A 192 6.82 17.05 36.84
N GLY A 193 7.48 18.20 36.69
CA GLY A 193 6.83 19.49 36.51
C GLY A 193 6.11 20.08 37.75
N VAL A 194 6.24 19.50 38.94
CA VAL A 194 5.51 19.94 40.14
C VAL A 194 6.16 21.08 40.94
N ASP A 195 7.37 21.49 40.56
CA ASP A 195 8.16 22.56 41.18
C ASP A 195 8.92 23.34 40.09
N GLU A 196 8.77 24.67 40.04
CA GLU A 196 9.40 25.53 39.02
C GLU A 196 10.94 25.60 39.10
N THR A 197 11.55 25.10 40.18
CA THR A 197 13.01 25.13 40.39
C THR A 197 13.67 23.75 40.31
N ARG A 198 12.92 22.67 40.57
CA ARG A 198 13.41 21.28 40.60
C ARG A 198 12.46 20.27 39.92
N GLY A 199 11.68 20.74 38.95
CA GLY A 199 10.77 19.93 38.13
C GLY A 199 10.74 20.34 36.65
N SER A 200 11.43 21.41 36.26
CA SER A 200 11.72 21.76 34.87
C SER A 200 13.19 21.51 34.53
N SER A 201 13.49 21.27 33.27
CA SER A 201 14.87 21.21 32.79
C SER A 201 15.44 22.61 32.60
N GLU A 202 16.77 22.73 32.51
CA GLU A 202 17.40 24.02 32.22
C GLU A 202 17.13 24.49 30.79
N SER A 203 17.15 25.81 30.56
CA SER A 203 16.66 26.42 29.32
C SER A 203 17.51 26.20 28.06
N CYS A 204 18.73 25.69 28.16
CA CYS A 204 19.53 25.37 26.96
C CYS A 204 19.18 24.00 26.38
N ASN A 205 18.46 23.15 27.13
CA ASN A 205 18.00 21.87 26.60
C ASN A 205 16.99 22.12 25.47
N ILE A 206 16.95 21.22 24.49
CA ILE A 206 16.15 21.39 23.28
C ILE A 206 15.01 20.36 23.34
N ASP A 207 13.76 20.80 23.20
CA ASP A 207 12.63 19.86 23.07
C ASP A 207 12.84 19.00 21.82
N VAL A 208 12.46 17.72 21.89
CA VAL A 208 12.51 16.81 20.73
C VAL A 208 11.65 17.26 19.55
N GLU A 209 10.66 18.13 19.80
CA GLU A 209 9.78 18.76 18.80
C GLU A 209 10.46 19.94 18.06
N CYS A 210 11.67 20.33 18.46
CA CYS A 210 12.44 21.35 17.75
C CYS A 210 13.17 20.77 16.53
N PRO A 211 13.62 21.61 15.58
CA PRO A 211 14.24 21.14 14.32
C PRO A 211 15.42 20.16 14.48
N LEU A 212 16.12 20.18 15.61
CA LEU A 212 17.17 19.20 15.90
C LEU A 212 16.63 17.75 15.99
N GLY A 213 15.36 17.57 16.35
CA GLY A 213 14.69 16.27 16.41
C GLY A 213 14.08 15.81 15.08
N ASP A 214 14.03 16.63 14.03
CA ASP A 214 13.38 16.30 12.76
C ASP A 214 13.96 15.02 12.11
N GLU A 215 15.27 14.79 12.28
CA GLU A 215 15.94 13.59 11.75
C GLU A 215 15.78 12.37 12.67
N TRP A 216 15.29 12.53 13.90
CA TRP A 216 15.33 11.51 14.96
C TRP A 216 13.93 10.97 15.33
N GLN A 217 12.94 11.14 14.45
CA GLN A 217 11.54 10.80 14.72
C GLN A 217 11.32 9.30 14.98
N GLU A 218 12.18 8.42 14.45
CA GLU A 218 12.13 6.99 14.75
C GLU A 218 12.72 6.64 16.11
N GLU A 219 13.76 7.36 16.56
CA GLU A 219 14.42 7.09 17.84
C GLU A 219 13.67 7.71 19.01
N ILE A 220 13.09 8.91 18.83
CA ILE A 220 12.41 9.67 19.89
C ILE A 220 11.40 8.81 20.67
N PRO A 221 10.48 8.03 20.05
CA PRO A 221 9.51 7.20 20.77
C PRO A 221 10.11 6.04 21.56
N ALA A 222 11.35 5.61 21.25
CA ALA A 222 12.03 4.55 21.99
C ALA A 222 12.52 5.03 23.37
N ILE A 223 12.73 6.34 23.56
CA ILE A 223 13.27 6.90 24.80
C ILE A 223 12.13 7.17 25.79
N ALA A 224 12.38 6.81 27.04
CA ALA A 224 11.44 7.03 28.12
C ALA A 224 12.11 7.44 29.43
N LEU A 225 11.32 8.15 30.22
CA LEU A 225 11.53 8.36 31.66
C LEU A 225 11.04 7.12 32.39
N TYR A 226 11.69 6.72 33.48
CA TYR A 226 11.13 5.69 34.35
C TYR A 226 11.35 5.98 35.83
N THR A 227 10.53 5.37 36.67
CA THR A 227 10.73 5.30 38.12
C THR A 227 11.16 3.91 38.55
N ILE A 228 11.98 3.82 39.60
CA ILE A 228 12.38 2.58 40.26
C ILE A 228 12.18 2.73 41.78
N ASN A 229 11.66 1.68 42.41
CA ASN A 229 11.19 1.67 43.80
C ASN A 229 10.19 2.80 44.11
N GLY A 230 9.51 3.34 43.10
CA GLY A 230 8.59 4.48 43.21
C GLY A 230 9.20 5.79 43.74
N ALA A 231 10.53 5.83 43.95
CA ALA A 231 11.20 6.91 44.67
C ALA A 231 12.41 7.48 43.93
N LEU A 232 12.97 6.74 42.99
CA LEU A 232 14.10 7.12 42.17
C LEU A 232 13.70 7.17 40.70
N THR A 233 14.45 7.90 39.89
CA THR A 233 14.17 8.05 38.46
C THR A 233 15.44 8.24 37.65
N CYS A 234 15.36 7.79 36.40
CA CYS A 234 16.38 7.83 35.36
C CYS A 234 15.69 7.82 33.99
N SER A 235 16.48 7.94 32.92
CA SER A 235 16.08 7.76 31.53
C SER A 235 16.52 6.38 31.02
N GLY A 236 15.88 5.88 29.98
CA GLY A 236 16.34 4.70 29.26
C GLY A 236 15.71 4.63 27.88
N SER A 237 15.94 3.53 27.18
CA SER A 237 15.43 3.32 25.83
C SER A 237 15.01 1.89 25.57
N MET A 238 13.90 1.70 24.86
CA MET A 238 13.61 0.44 24.17
C MET A 238 14.71 0.13 23.17
N ILE A 239 15.15 -1.11 23.10
CA ILE A 239 16.26 -1.53 22.25
C ILE A 239 15.89 -2.72 21.37
N ASN A 240 16.23 -2.63 20.10
CA ASN A 240 15.95 -3.66 19.10
C ASN A 240 16.89 -4.87 19.26
N ASN A 241 16.53 -5.99 18.65
CA ASN A 241 17.37 -7.18 18.52
C ASN A 241 17.40 -7.65 17.05
N THR A 242 18.30 -8.58 16.70
CA THR A 242 18.46 -9.04 15.30
C THR A 242 17.24 -9.81 14.75
N ALA A 243 16.27 -10.18 15.58
CA ALA A 243 15.05 -10.84 15.15
C ALA A 243 13.93 -9.85 14.80
N ASN A 244 14.05 -8.56 15.16
CA ASN A 244 13.01 -7.55 14.99
C ASN A 244 11.64 -8.04 15.49
N ASP A 245 11.60 -8.64 16.68
CA ASP A 245 10.46 -9.41 17.19
C ASP A 245 9.66 -8.70 18.29
N GLU A 246 9.88 -7.40 18.45
CA GLU A 246 9.20 -6.56 19.46
C GLU A 246 9.46 -6.96 20.91
N THR A 247 10.39 -7.88 21.19
CA THR A 247 10.70 -8.27 22.58
C THR A 247 11.07 -7.00 23.38
N PRO A 248 10.38 -6.69 24.50
CA PRO A 248 10.43 -5.37 25.12
C PRO A 248 11.65 -5.20 26.02
N TYR A 249 12.83 -5.25 25.39
CA TYR A 249 14.10 -4.97 26.04
C TYR A 249 14.24 -3.48 26.27
N PHE A 250 14.57 -3.11 27.50
CA PHE A 250 14.78 -1.73 27.92
C PHE A 250 16.20 -1.57 28.47
N PHE A 251 16.93 -0.61 27.93
CA PHE A 251 18.34 -0.36 28.16
C PHE A 251 18.51 0.93 28.98
N THR A 252 19.32 0.87 30.03
CA THR A 252 19.58 1.98 30.97
C THR A 252 20.96 1.84 31.63
N ALA A 253 21.27 2.62 32.66
CA ALA A 253 22.52 2.59 33.42
C ALA A 253 22.46 1.70 34.67
N ASP A 254 23.61 1.10 35.04
CA ASP A 254 23.76 0.26 36.24
C ASP A 254 23.62 1.08 37.52
N HIS A 255 24.18 2.29 37.56
CA HIS A 255 24.10 3.15 38.73
C HIS A 255 22.66 3.59 39.06
N CYS A 256 21.70 3.46 38.13
CA CYS A 256 20.29 3.69 38.41
C CYS A 256 19.69 2.65 39.38
N GLY A 257 20.41 1.56 39.66
CA GLY A 257 20.16 0.67 40.79
C GLY A 257 19.07 -0.38 40.57
N ILE A 258 18.80 -0.73 39.31
CA ILE A 258 17.92 -1.87 39.00
C ILE A 258 18.68 -3.17 39.22
N SER A 259 18.04 -4.13 39.85
CA SER A 259 18.60 -5.43 40.22
C SER A 259 17.51 -6.49 40.23
N THR A 260 17.89 -7.76 40.35
CA THR A 260 16.93 -8.88 40.50
C THR A 260 16.07 -8.81 41.78
N GLY A 261 16.30 -7.85 42.66
CA GLY A 261 15.53 -7.67 43.90
C GLY A 261 14.57 -6.49 43.87
N ASN A 262 14.52 -5.73 42.78
CA ASN A 262 13.65 -4.56 42.65
C ASN A 262 13.21 -4.25 41.20
N ASP A 263 13.55 -5.10 40.24
CA ASP A 263 13.18 -4.97 38.81
C ASP A 263 11.67 -4.88 38.57
N GLN A 264 10.86 -5.54 39.40
CA GLN A 264 9.40 -5.43 39.38
C GLN A 264 8.89 -4.01 39.72
N SER A 265 9.72 -3.17 40.33
CA SER A 265 9.34 -1.79 40.71
C SER A 265 9.53 -0.73 39.61
N VAL A 266 9.96 -1.16 38.42
CA VAL A 266 10.12 -0.27 37.26
C VAL A 266 8.74 0.16 36.74
N VAL A 267 8.55 1.46 36.55
CA VAL A 267 7.42 2.03 35.81
C VAL A 267 7.97 2.98 34.75
N VAL A 268 7.76 2.66 33.48
CA VAL A 268 8.27 3.41 32.32
C VAL A 268 7.17 4.31 31.78
N TYR A 269 7.48 5.59 31.52
CA TYR A 269 6.58 6.61 31.00
C TYR A 269 6.96 6.97 29.57
N TRP A 270 6.07 6.66 28.63
CA TRP A 270 6.25 6.89 27.20
C TRP A 270 5.75 8.28 26.80
N ASN A 271 6.33 8.83 25.73
CA ASN A 271 5.92 10.08 25.08
C ASN A 271 5.68 11.26 26.04
N HIS A 272 6.48 11.31 27.12
CA HIS A 272 6.52 12.45 28.01
C HIS A 272 7.37 13.57 27.40
N GLU A 273 6.81 14.31 26.45
CA GLU A 273 7.51 15.39 25.73
C GLU A 273 6.61 16.61 25.55
N ASN A 274 7.23 17.76 25.29
CA ASN A 274 6.46 18.99 25.09
C ASN A 274 5.82 18.98 23.70
N SER A 275 4.55 19.34 23.61
CA SER A 275 3.77 19.21 22.37
C SER A 275 4.10 20.26 21.28
N PHE A 276 5.15 21.06 21.48
CA PHE A 276 5.64 22.08 20.56
C PHE A 276 7.09 22.43 20.91
N CYS A 277 7.87 22.91 19.94
CA CYS A 277 9.23 23.40 20.21
C CYS A 277 9.21 24.67 21.08
N ARG A 278 9.86 24.65 22.25
CA ARG A 278 10.11 25.85 23.06
C ARG A 278 11.53 26.36 22.82
N GLU A 279 11.64 27.61 22.40
CA GLU A 279 12.95 28.22 22.13
C GLU A 279 13.49 29.07 23.30
N GLY A 280 14.81 29.12 23.39
CA GLY A 280 15.54 29.98 24.33
C GLY A 280 15.11 29.77 25.78
N SER A 281 14.88 30.85 26.52
CA SER A 281 14.52 30.76 27.94
C SER A 281 13.20 30.02 28.20
N ALA A 282 12.31 29.93 27.21
CA ALA A 282 11.02 29.25 27.38
C ALA A 282 11.17 27.74 27.58
N SER A 283 12.24 27.17 27.01
CA SER A 283 12.59 25.77 27.17
C SER A 283 12.83 25.39 28.64
N GLY A 284 13.22 26.34 29.50
CA GLY A 284 13.47 26.08 30.91
C GLY A 284 12.23 26.08 31.81
N ASN A 285 11.05 26.39 31.26
CA ASN A 285 9.80 26.39 32.01
C ASN A 285 9.20 24.98 32.07
N ASN A 286 8.21 24.76 32.94
CA ASN A 286 7.40 23.53 32.90
C ASN A 286 6.73 23.37 31.53
N GLY A 287 6.78 22.18 30.96
CA GLY A 287 6.11 21.86 29.71
C GLY A 287 4.71 21.30 29.92
N ASN A 288 4.19 20.67 28.88
CA ASN A 288 2.85 20.10 28.83
C ASN A 288 2.83 18.60 28.50
N GLY A 289 3.96 17.90 28.68
CA GLY A 289 4.05 16.47 28.44
C GLY A 289 3.18 15.67 29.40
N ASN A 290 2.56 14.59 28.90
CA ASN A 290 1.67 13.74 29.69
C ASN A 290 2.44 12.57 30.35
N PHE A 291 1.85 11.97 31.38
CA PHE A 291 2.35 10.79 32.11
C PHE A 291 1.36 9.62 32.06
N ASN A 292 0.29 9.71 31.27
CA ASN A 292 -0.76 8.70 31.20
C ASN A 292 -0.43 7.50 30.29
N GLN A 293 0.70 7.53 29.59
CA GLN A 293 1.20 6.42 28.79
C GLN A 293 2.36 5.76 29.53
N TYR A 294 2.14 4.56 30.05
CA TYR A 294 3.14 3.87 30.85
C TYR A 294 3.02 2.35 30.77
N THR A 295 4.11 1.68 31.13
CA THR A 295 4.21 0.22 31.30
C THR A 295 4.85 -0.08 32.66
N THR A 296 4.35 -1.08 33.37
CA THR A 296 4.79 -1.44 34.73
C THR A 296 5.49 -2.79 34.77
N GLY A 297 6.45 -2.93 35.68
CA GLY A 297 7.15 -4.18 35.96
C GLY A 297 8.17 -4.57 34.91
N SER A 298 9.25 -5.23 35.37
CA SER A 298 10.29 -5.73 34.51
C SER A 298 11.02 -6.91 35.14
N THR A 299 11.77 -7.63 34.31
CA THR A 299 12.72 -8.67 34.70
C THR A 299 14.14 -8.19 34.39
N TYR A 300 15.03 -8.24 35.37
CA TYR A 300 16.45 -7.96 35.18
C TYR A 300 17.13 -9.04 34.32
N LEU A 301 17.86 -8.65 33.28
CA LEU A 301 18.56 -9.57 32.38
C LEU A 301 20.07 -9.54 32.55
N ALA A 302 20.66 -8.35 32.51
CA ALA A 302 22.11 -8.15 32.54
C ALA A 302 22.46 -6.74 33.03
N GLY A 303 23.69 -6.58 33.53
CA GLY A 303 24.19 -5.28 33.95
C GLY A 303 25.68 -5.34 34.31
N ASN A 304 26.35 -4.20 34.20
CA ASN A 304 27.79 -4.10 34.42
C ASN A 304 28.19 -2.69 34.88
N SER A 305 28.64 -2.59 36.11
CA SER A 305 29.13 -1.34 36.70
C SER A 305 30.41 -0.77 36.05
N ASN A 306 31.19 -1.56 35.30
CA ASN A 306 32.41 -1.06 34.64
C ASN A 306 32.09 -0.22 33.39
N THR A 307 31.03 -0.58 32.66
CA THR A 307 30.52 0.13 31.48
C THR A 307 29.15 0.73 31.74
N ASP A 308 28.76 0.78 33.01
CA ASP A 308 27.54 1.37 33.55
C ASP A 308 26.28 1.18 32.70
N PHE A 309 25.92 -0.08 32.46
CA PHE A 309 24.68 -0.41 31.77
C PHE A 309 23.85 -1.43 32.55
N THR A 310 22.55 -1.41 32.32
CA THR A 310 21.60 -2.43 32.71
C THR A 310 20.63 -2.70 31.55
N LEU A 311 20.32 -3.96 31.33
CA LEU A 311 19.32 -4.44 30.39
C LEU A 311 18.23 -5.18 31.18
N ILE A 312 16.99 -4.74 31.00
CA ILE A 312 15.80 -5.39 31.56
C ILE A 312 14.85 -5.77 30.42
N ARG A 313 13.91 -6.67 30.70
CA ARG A 313 12.75 -6.94 29.83
C ARG A 313 11.50 -6.47 30.56
N LEU A 314 10.70 -5.61 29.95
CA LEU A 314 9.39 -5.26 30.52
C LEU A 314 8.49 -6.50 30.54
N ASN A 315 7.61 -6.61 31.54
CA ASN A 315 6.79 -7.82 31.67
C ASN A 315 5.64 -7.86 30.64
N ALA A 316 5.25 -6.69 30.13
CA ALA A 316 4.29 -6.52 29.05
C ALA A 316 4.88 -5.64 27.95
N ASP A 317 4.40 -5.85 26.72
CA ASP A 317 4.68 -4.95 25.62
C ASP A 317 4.02 -3.58 25.88
N PRO A 318 4.65 -2.47 25.49
CA PRO A 318 4.00 -1.18 25.48
C PRO A 318 2.71 -1.24 24.66
N ASN A 319 1.68 -0.50 25.08
CA ASN A 319 0.43 -0.45 24.32
C ASN A 319 0.74 0.02 22.88
N PRO A 320 0.31 -0.70 21.83
CA PRO A 320 0.62 -0.33 20.44
C PRO A 320 0.19 1.10 20.08
N SER A 321 -0.87 1.62 20.70
CA SER A 321 -1.34 3.00 20.50
C SER A 321 -0.38 4.07 21.00
N TYR A 322 0.64 3.71 21.80
CA TYR A 322 1.69 4.63 22.22
C TYR A 322 2.75 4.84 21.14
N GLY A 323 2.77 4.05 20.06
CA GLY A 323 3.72 4.26 18.97
C GLY A 323 5.19 4.04 19.37
N VAL A 324 5.45 3.24 20.41
CA VAL A 324 6.81 3.00 20.92
C VAL A 324 7.63 2.23 19.88
N THR A 325 8.83 2.73 19.59
CA THR A 325 9.81 2.11 18.69
C THR A 325 10.93 1.43 19.47
N TYR A 326 11.75 0.65 18.78
CA TYR A 326 12.85 -0.12 19.35
C TYR A 326 14.16 0.39 18.75
N ALA A 327 14.93 1.17 19.51
CA ALA A 327 16.12 1.83 19.00
C ALA A 327 17.19 0.83 18.53
N GLY A 328 17.83 1.13 17.40
CA GLY A 328 18.94 0.36 16.88
C GLY A 328 20.18 0.43 17.78
N TRP A 329 21.16 -0.44 17.56
CA TRP A 329 22.42 -0.45 18.30
C TRP A 329 23.61 -0.79 17.42
N SER A 330 24.80 -0.36 17.84
CA SER A 330 26.07 -0.68 17.20
C SER A 330 27.11 -1.10 18.23
N ARG A 331 27.64 -2.31 18.07
CA ARG A 331 28.77 -2.82 18.88
C ARG A 331 30.14 -2.52 18.25
N SER A 332 30.18 -1.65 17.25
CA SER A 332 31.45 -1.18 16.69
C SER A 332 32.31 -0.52 17.77
N SER A 333 33.62 -0.78 17.73
CA SER A 333 34.59 -0.15 18.63
C SER A 333 35.17 1.16 18.06
N SER A 334 34.82 1.50 16.81
CA SER A 334 35.19 2.78 16.18
C SER A 334 34.54 3.97 16.89
N SER A 335 35.08 5.17 16.66
CA SER A 335 34.41 6.39 17.12
C SER A 335 32.98 6.45 16.54
N PRO A 336 31.96 6.80 17.34
CA PRO A 336 30.56 6.81 16.89
C PRO A 336 30.21 8.00 15.97
N GLY A 337 31.15 8.92 15.70
CA GLY A 337 30.85 10.12 14.92
C GLY A 337 29.99 11.11 15.71
N LEU A 338 29.40 12.08 15.02
CA LEU A 338 28.55 13.10 15.63
C LEU A 338 27.09 12.66 15.50
N GLY A 339 26.50 12.25 16.61
CA GLY A 339 25.07 11.92 16.73
C GLY A 339 24.43 12.78 17.81
N VAL A 340 23.48 12.21 18.55
CA VAL A 340 22.75 12.89 19.63
C VAL A 340 22.61 12.02 20.87
N SER A 341 22.20 12.65 21.98
CA SER A 341 21.54 11.94 23.08
C SER A 341 20.12 12.48 23.24
N ILE A 342 19.17 11.56 23.41
CA ILE A 342 17.76 11.86 23.71
C ILE A 342 17.49 11.41 25.14
N HIS A 343 16.98 12.29 26.00
CA HIS A 343 16.99 12.06 27.46
C HIS A 343 15.92 12.87 28.20
N HIS A 344 15.70 12.56 29.49
CA HIS A 344 14.80 13.29 30.38
C HIS A 344 15.55 14.01 31.51
N PRO A 345 16.02 15.24 31.28
CA PRO A 345 16.69 16.02 32.31
C PRO A 345 15.67 16.49 33.37
N ASN A 346 16.03 16.32 34.63
CA ASN A 346 15.27 16.62 35.83
C ASN A 346 13.90 15.94 35.94
N SER A 347 13.73 14.79 35.26
CA SER A 347 12.44 14.12 35.08
C SER A 347 11.38 15.02 34.44
N ALA A 348 11.83 15.96 33.60
CA ALA A 348 10.98 16.81 32.78
C ALA A 348 10.78 16.20 31.40
N GLU A 349 10.19 17.00 30.50
CA GLU A 349 9.91 16.58 29.12
C GLU A 349 11.17 16.13 28.39
N LYS A 350 11.01 15.16 27.49
CA LYS A 350 12.07 14.60 26.65
C LYS A 350 12.81 15.67 25.86
N ARG A 351 14.13 15.60 25.86
CA ARG A 351 15.06 16.54 25.22
C ARG A 351 16.03 15.84 24.30
N ILE A 352 16.62 16.61 23.39
CA ILE A 352 17.68 16.18 22.48
C ILE A 352 18.91 17.10 22.62
N SER A 353 20.10 16.51 22.59
CA SER A 353 21.38 17.22 22.68
C SER A 353 22.34 16.70 21.60
N SER A 354 22.93 17.60 20.80
CA SER A 354 23.82 17.27 19.69
C SER A 354 25.29 17.23 20.12
N VAL A 355 26.02 16.26 19.57
CA VAL A 355 27.42 16.01 19.94
C VAL A 355 28.37 16.89 19.11
N GLN A 356 29.21 17.69 19.78
CA GLN A 356 30.30 18.41 19.11
C GLN A 356 31.53 17.50 18.91
N ASN A 357 31.86 16.71 19.92
CA ASN A 357 33.02 15.84 19.91
C ASN A 357 32.79 14.60 20.78
N VAL A 358 33.31 13.46 20.31
CA VAL A 358 33.26 12.20 21.04
C VAL A 358 34.58 11.44 20.93
N TYR A 359 35.04 10.89 22.05
CA TYR A 359 36.29 10.13 22.09
C TYR A 359 36.24 8.99 23.10
N ALA A 360 37.02 7.94 22.86
CA ALA A 360 37.13 6.82 23.79
C ALA A 360 38.02 7.19 24.98
N THR A 361 37.53 6.96 26.20
CA THR A 361 38.27 7.08 27.45
C THR A 361 37.99 5.87 28.35
N GLY A 362 38.83 4.84 28.21
CA GLY A 362 38.64 3.57 28.91
C GLY A 362 37.28 2.92 28.55
N PRO A 363 36.44 2.59 29.54
CA PRO A 363 35.13 1.99 29.31
C PRO A 363 34.04 3.01 28.95
N TYR A 364 34.37 4.30 28.76
CA TYR A 364 33.41 5.36 28.45
C TYR A 364 33.72 6.08 27.13
N TRP A 365 32.67 6.57 26.47
CA TRP A 365 32.73 7.64 25.48
C TRP A 365 32.67 8.96 26.24
N GLY A 366 33.72 9.78 26.14
CA GLY A 366 33.66 11.17 26.58
C GLY A 366 33.00 12.00 25.48
N VAL A 367 31.99 12.77 25.84
CA VAL A 367 31.11 13.52 24.94
C VAL A 367 31.11 14.98 25.35
N ASN A 368 31.44 15.85 24.39
CA ASN A 368 31.26 17.29 24.50
C ASN A 368 30.12 17.74 23.59
N TRP A 369 29.33 18.71 24.04
CA TRP A 369 28.03 19.05 23.43
C TRP A 369 28.14 20.28 22.52
N ASP A 370 27.51 20.21 21.35
CA ASP A 370 27.32 21.38 20.48
C ASP A 370 26.10 22.16 21.00
N GLU A 371 24.93 21.53 20.96
CA GLU A 371 23.68 22.07 21.47
C GLU A 371 23.03 21.15 22.51
N GLY A 372 22.27 21.73 23.45
CA GLY A 372 21.69 21.00 24.58
C GLY A 372 22.74 20.48 25.57
N ARG A 373 22.31 20.02 26.74
CA ARG A 373 23.21 19.41 27.76
C ARG A 373 22.51 18.18 28.34
N THR A 374 23.11 17.53 29.33
CA THR A 374 22.39 16.57 30.16
C THR A 374 22.21 17.13 31.57
N TYR A 375 21.39 16.49 32.40
CA TYR A 375 21.27 16.87 33.80
C TYR A 375 20.85 15.66 34.63
N PHE A 376 20.64 15.84 35.95
CA PHE A 376 20.11 14.78 36.81
C PHE A 376 18.84 14.18 36.21
N GLY A 377 18.68 12.86 36.22
CA GLY A 377 17.55 12.19 35.57
C GLY A 377 17.82 11.77 34.12
N SER A 378 18.78 12.40 33.42
CA SER A 378 19.23 11.95 32.10
C SER A 378 19.98 10.61 32.17
N SER A 379 20.51 10.23 33.34
CA SER A 379 21.20 8.95 33.58
C SER A 379 20.48 7.77 32.93
N GLY A 380 21.24 6.93 32.23
CA GLY A 380 20.72 5.79 31.49
C GLY A 380 20.26 6.09 30.06
N SER A 381 20.15 7.37 29.67
CA SER A 381 19.79 7.74 28.29
C SER A 381 20.80 7.22 27.26
N PRO A 382 20.37 6.90 26.03
CA PRO A 382 21.26 6.46 24.99
C PRO A 382 22.12 7.60 24.43
N LEU A 383 23.36 7.26 24.04
CA LEU A 383 24.13 7.99 23.03
C LEU A 383 23.95 7.29 21.69
N PHE A 384 23.46 8.03 20.70
CA PHE A 384 23.36 7.58 19.32
C PHE A 384 24.60 7.98 18.51
N ASN A 385 25.02 7.09 17.61
CA ASN A 385 26.01 7.39 16.59
C ASN A 385 25.38 8.14 15.41
N SER A 386 26.18 8.56 14.43
CA SER A 386 25.68 9.24 13.22
C SER A 386 24.79 8.38 12.30
N ASN A 387 24.64 7.09 12.60
CA ASN A 387 23.78 6.15 11.89
C ASN A 387 22.55 5.77 12.72
N HIS A 388 22.19 6.58 13.72
CA HIS A 388 20.98 6.41 14.53
C HIS A 388 20.96 5.13 15.37
N GLN A 389 22.15 4.70 15.82
CA GLN A 389 22.30 3.48 16.61
C GLN A 389 22.91 3.78 17.98
N ILE A 390 22.34 3.17 19.02
CA ILE A 390 22.84 3.24 20.40
C ILE A 390 24.25 2.65 20.46
N VAL A 391 25.18 3.40 21.08
CA VAL A 391 26.57 2.97 21.34
C VAL A 391 26.95 2.97 22.82
N GLY A 392 26.06 3.44 23.69
CA GLY A 392 26.25 3.49 25.13
C GLY A 392 25.13 4.17 25.90
N SER A 393 25.15 4.04 27.23
CA SER A 393 24.21 4.65 28.20
C SER A 393 24.89 5.77 28.99
N LEU A 394 24.18 6.87 29.28
CA LEU A 394 24.72 7.97 30.08
C LEU A 394 24.99 7.48 31.50
N CYS A 395 26.24 7.62 31.93
CA CYS A 395 26.68 7.27 33.27
C CYS A 395 26.69 8.50 34.16
N CYS A 396 27.49 9.49 33.75
CA CYS A 396 27.82 10.62 34.61
C CYS A 396 28.46 11.75 33.79
N GLY A 397 28.66 12.88 34.44
CA GLY A 397 29.36 14.03 33.89
C GLY A 397 29.04 15.27 34.68
N ASN A 398 29.52 16.41 34.21
CA ASN A 398 29.31 17.70 34.86
C ASN A 398 28.71 18.74 33.90
N SER A 399 28.15 18.32 32.77
CA SER A 399 27.52 19.24 31.84
C SER A 399 26.21 19.80 32.42
N PHE A 400 25.98 21.09 32.19
CA PHE A 400 24.74 21.81 32.49
C PHE A 400 24.77 23.13 31.71
N CYS A 401 23.69 23.91 31.67
CA CYS A 401 23.61 25.01 30.69
C CYS A 401 24.68 26.10 30.80
N THR A 402 25.32 26.25 31.96
CA THR A 402 26.46 27.17 32.14
C THR A 402 27.81 26.48 32.28
N ASN A 403 27.87 25.16 32.11
CA ASN A 403 29.10 24.37 32.16
C ASN A 403 29.20 23.40 30.98
N ASP A 404 30.29 23.52 30.26
CA ASP A 404 30.56 22.76 29.04
C ASP A 404 31.54 21.60 29.25
N ASP A 405 31.58 21.09 30.48
CA ASP A 405 32.35 19.88 30.81
C ASP A 405 31.73 18.66 30.12
N ASP A 406 32.58 17.65 29.88
CA ASP A 406 32.16 16.43 29.19
C ASP A 406 31.22 15.58 30.05
N ASP A 407 30.32 14.89 29.35
CA ASP A 407 29.58 13.75 29.88
C ASP A 407 30.18 12.42 29.39
N TYR A 408 29.89 11.35 30.12
CA TYR A 408 30.46 10.03 29.91
C TYR A 408 29.37 8.98 29.68
N TYR A 409 29.42 8.33 28.53
CA TYR A 409 28.52 7.25 28.17
C TYR A 409 29.26 5.91 28.21
N GLY A 410 28.71 4.95 28.93
CA GLY A 410 29.28 3.61 29.03
C GLY A 410 29.37 2.93 27.67
N ARG A 411 30.57 2.48 27.26
CA ARG A 411 30.82 1.79 25.97
C ARG A 411 30.32 0.34 25.98
N SER A 412 29.19 0.08 26.64
CA SER A 412 28.64 -1.24 26.91
C SER A 412 28.37 -2.05 25.65
N MET A 413 27.90 -1.43 24.57
CA MET A 413 27.66 -2.12 23.30
C MET A 413 28.92 -2.78 22.74
N SER A 414 30.06 -2.09 22.79
CA SER A 414 31.34 -2.63 22.28
C SER A 414 32.15 -3.40 23.32
N SER A 415 32.08 -2.99 24.59
CA SER A 415 32.97 -3.47 25.68
C SER A 415 32.30 -4.47 26.62
N SER A 416 30.98 -4.67 26.50
CA SER A 416 30.20 -5.61 27.33
C SER A 416 29.21 -6.45 26.52
N TRP A 417 29.37 -6.50 25.20
CA TRP A 417 28.52 -7.25 24.27
C TRP A 417 28.23 -8.69 24.71
N GLY A 418 29.23 -9.40 25.23
CA GLY A 418 29.06 -10.80 25.64
C GLY A 418 28.03 -11.03 26.75
N GLN A 419 27.59 -9.98 27.47
CA GLN A 419 26.52 -10.06 28.45
C GLN A 419 25.12 -9.77 27.86
N MET A 420 25.07 -9.12 26.70
CA MET A 420 23.83 -8.73 26.01
C MET A 420 23.56 -9.58 24.76
N SER A 421 24.56 -10.27 24.22
CA SER A 421 24.49 -10.92 22.92
C SER A 421 23.40 -11.97 22.80
N THR A 422 23.07 -12.69 23.88
CA THR A 422 22.00 -13.68 23.88
C THR A 422 20.60 -13.08 23.76
N TYR A 423 20.46 -11.79 24.08
CA TYR A 423 19.19 -11.05 24.02
C TYR A 423 19.11 -10.19 22.76
N LEU A 424 20.19 -9.50 22.41
CA LEU A 424 20.21 -8.56 21.28
C LEU A 424 20.57 -9.23 19.95
N ASP A 425 21.24 -10.39 19.96
CA ASP A 425 21.48 -11.25 18.79
C ASP A 425 21.06 -12.71 19.09
N PRO A 426 19.77 -12.96 19.37
CA PRO A 426 19.29 -14.27 19.84
C PRO A 426 19.51 -15.39 18.82
N ASN A 427 19.61 -15.04 17.53
CA ASN A 427 19.84 -15.97 16.43
C ASN A 427 21.33 -16.19 16.11
N GLY A 428 22.25 -15.51 16.83
CA GLY A 428 23.70 -15.64 16.61
C GLY A 428 24.14 -15.23 15.21
N THR A 429 23.48 -14.24 14.62
CA THR A 429 23.75 -13.69 13.28
C THR A 429 25.16 -13.11 13.17
N GLY A 430 25.74 -12.68 14.30
CA GLY A 430 27.02 -12.00 14.35
C GLY A 430 26.96 -10.54 13.92
N ALA A 431 25.76 -9.96 13.78
CA ALA A 431 25.53 -8.57 13.41
C ALA A 431 26.41 -7.60 14.24
N ILE A 432 26.98 -6.60 13.58
CA ILE A 432 27.75 -5.52 14.23
C ILE A 432 26.85 -4.34 14.60
N SER A 433 25.73 -4.21 13.90
CA SER A 433 24.71 -3.21 14.17
C SER A 433 23.35 -3.67 13.67
N VAL A 434 22.30 -3.09 14.23
CA VAL A 434 20.90 -3.19 13.78
C VAL A 434 20.31 -1.79 13.84
N ASN A 435 19.44 -1.43 12.90
CA ASN A 435 18.77 -0.13 12.88
C ASN A 435 17.56 -0.12 13.83
N THR A 436 17.02 1.08 14.06
CA THR A 436 15.76 1.24 14.77
C THR A 436 14.67 0.45 14.06
N PHE A 437 13.85 -0.22 14.84
CA PHE A 437 12.69 -0.96 14.37
C PHE A 437 11.44 -0.26 14.86
N ASN A 438 10.62 0.17 13.91
CA ASN A 438 9.32 0.76 14.17
C ASN A 438 8.22 -0.27 13.83
N PRO A 439 7.53 -0.84 14.83
CA PRO A 439 6.47 -1.83 14.61
C PRO A 439 5.28 -1.29 13.81
N ASN A 440 5.09 0.03 13.80
CA ASN A 440 3.96 0.70 13.14
C ASN A 440 4.31 1.20 11.72
N GLY A 441 5.48 0.86 11.18
CA GLY A 441 6.07 1.55 10.02
C GLY A 441 6.72 2.87 10.46
N THR A 442 7.58 3.51 9.66
CA THR A 442 8.43 4.67 10.05
C THR A 442 7.64 5.93 10.49
N GLY A 443 6.32 5.86 10.57
CA GLY A 443 5.48 6.98 10.97
C GLY A 443 5.29 7.93 9.80
N GLY A 444 4.10 8.52 9.68
CA GLY A 444 3.80 9.42 8.59
C GLY A 444 3.85 10.89 8.96
N VAL A 445 3.83 11.76 7.94
CA VAL A 445 3.65 13.21 8.12
C VAL A 445 2.34 13.70 7.53
N CYS A 446 1.85 14.83 8.04
CA CYS A 446 0.68 15.48 7.50
C CYS A 446 1.07 16.64 6.58
N CYS A 447 0.64 16.57 5.33
CA CYS A 447 0.70 17.70 4.42
C CYS A 447 -0.59 18.51 4.45
N LEU A 448 -0.52 19.76 4.92
CA LEU A 448 -1.66 20.67 5.01
C LEU A 448 -1.30 22.04 4.45
N GLN A 449 -2.01 22.48 3.40
CA GLN A 449 -1.84 23.80 2.78
C GLN A 449 -0.40 24.12 2.34
N GLY A 450 0.34 23.14 1.81
CA GLY A 450 1.73 23.35 1.40
C GLY A 450 2.76 23.18 2.54
N GLY A 451 2.31 23.08 3.79
CA GLY A 451 3.17 22.84 4.96
C GLY A 451 3.20 21.38 5.35
N CYS A 452 4.35 20.93 5.84
CA CYS A 452 4.53 19.61 6.45
C CYS A 452 4.46 19.69 7.97
N TYR A 453 3.72 18.79 8.60
CA TYR A 453 3.53 18.76 10.05
C TYR A 453 3.66 17.32 10.57
N ASN A 454 4.53 17.13 11.56
CA ASN A 454 4.65 15.88 12.34
C ASN A 454 3.47 15.81 13.32
N VAL A 455 2.32 15.34 12.84
CA VAL A 455 1.12 15.16 13.66
C VAL A 455 0.55 13.76 13.43
N PRO A 456 -0.11 13.13 14.41
CA PRO A 456 -0.72 11.82 14.19
C PRO A 456 -1.71 11.80 13.01
N GLU A 457 -1.83 10.67 12.30
CA GLU A 457 -2.75 10.49 11.15
C GLU A 457 -4.16 11.02 11.43
N SER A 458 -4.69 10.72 12.61
CA SER A 458 -6.01 11.17 13.04
C SER A 458 -6.14 12.70 13.09
N THR A 459 -5.08 13.40 13.50
CA THR A 459 -5.01 14.87 13.53
C THR A 459 -4.88 15.42 12.11
N CYS A 460 -4.13 14.74 11.25
CA CYS A 460 -4.02 15.09 9.84
C CYS A 460 -5.37 15.04 9.12
N ASN A 461 -6.05 13.90 9.26
CA ASN A 461 -7.35 13.66 8.65
C ASN A 461 -8.42 14.64 9.17
N ASN A 462 -8.44 14.91 10.48
CA ASN A 462 -9.38 15.86 11.08
C ASN A 462 -9.12 17.32 10.65
N SER A 463 -7.89 17.64 10.26
CA SER A 463 -7.50 18.97 9.78
C SER A 463 -7.64 19.12 8.26
N GLY A 464 -8.06 18.06 7.56
CA GLY A 464 -8.16 18.03 6.10
C GLY A 464 -6.81 18.01 5.38
N GLY A 465 -5.75 17.57 6.05
CA GLY A 465 -4.44 17.35 5.45
C GLY A 465 -4.34 15.96 4.80
N VAL A 466 -3.33 15.77 3.97
CA VAL A 466 -3.01 14.50 3.32
C VAL A 466 -1.94 13.78 4.15
N TRP A 467 -2.30 12.61 4.68
CA TRP A 467 -1.37 11.76 5.40
C TRP A 467 -0.39 11.07 4.45
N GLN A 468 0.89 11.13 4.76
CA GLN A 468 1.97 10.46 4.05
C GLN A 468 2.58 9.44 4.99
N PRO A 469 2.22 8.14 4.90
CA PRO A 469 2.77 7.13 5.80
C PRO A 469 4.26 6.91 5.55
N ASP A 470 4.97 6.54 6.61
CA ASP A 470 6.33 5.99 6.55
C ASP A 470 7.41 6.93 5.95
N VAL A 471 7.27 8.23 6.17
CA VAL A 471 8.17 9.28 5.68
C VAL A 471 8.18 10.46 6.66
N ASN A 472 9.29 11.21 6.71
CA ASN A 472 9.45 12.43 7.53
C ASN A 472 9.28 13.73 6.73
N CYS A 473 9.14 14.88 7.40
CA CYS A 473 8.97 16.18 6.74
C CYS A 473 10.20 16.66 5.94
N SER A 474 11.38 16.12 6.25
CA SER A 474 12.60 16.32 5.45
C SER A 474 12.58 15.51 4.15
N GLU A 475 11.78 14.45 4.09
CA GLU A 475 11.68 13.50 2.99
C GLU A 475 10.45 13.78 2.13
N VAL A 476 9.50 14.60 2.60
CA VAL A 476 8.24 14.93 1.91
C VAL A 476 8.18 16.42 1.59
N ASP A 477 8.04 16.74 0.30
CA ASP A 477 7.71 18.09 -0.14
C ASP A 477 6.18 18.30 -0.11
N CYS A 478 5.68 18.88 0.97
CA CYS A 478 4.25 19.18 1.09
C CYS A 478 3.75 20.31 0.21
N THR A 479 4.63 21.04 -0.51
CA THR A 479 4.22 21.96 -1.57
C THR A 479 3.82 21.23 -2.85
N ASP A 480 4.17 19.95 -2.95
CA ASP A 480 3.98 19.08 -4.11
C ASP A 480 3.01 17.93 -3.84
N ILE A 481 2.00 18.16 -2.99
CA ILE A 481 0.93 17.19 -2.72
C ILE A 481 -0.12 17.09 -3.83
N THR A 482 0.04 17.83 -4.92
CA THR A 482 -0.85 17.70 -6.07
C THR A 482 -0.31 16.56 -6.93
N PRO A 483 -0.97 15.39 -6.98
CA PRO A 483 -0.46 14.26 -7.75
C PRO A 483 -0.28 14.65 -9.22
N GLY A 484 0.82 14.18 -9.79
CA GLY A 484 1.14 14.23 -11.22
C GLY A 484 1.22 12.82 -11.79
N ALA A 485 1.19 12.67 -13.11
CA ALA A 485 1.50 11.40 -13.75
C ALA A 485 2.97 11.03 -13.46
N CYS A 486 3.19 9.81 -12.96
CA CYS A 486 4.50 9.24 -12.74
C CYS A 486 4.70 8.03 -13.65
N CYS A 487 5.70 8.12 -14.53
CA CYS A 487 5.97 7.15 -15.58
C CYS A 487 7.11 6.22 -15.23
N PHE A 488 6.84 4.93 -15.17
CA PHE A 488 7.84 3.90 -14.92
C PHE A 488 8.43 3.37 -16.22
N THR A 489 9.63 2.80 -16.14
CA THR A 489 10.29 2.18 -17.30
C THR A 489 9.53 0.96 -17.82
N ASP A 490 8.66 0.36 -17.00
CA ASP A 490 7.75 -0.72 -17.37
C ASP A 490 6.39 -0.21 -17.91
N GLY A 491 6.30 1.11 -18.17
CA GLY A 491 5.17 1.71 -18.85
C GLY A 491 3.98 1.95 -17.95
N SER A 492 4.00 1.40 -16.74
CA SER A 492 3.00 1.71 -15.76
C SER A 492 3.01 3.21 -15.44
N CYS A 493 1.81 3.75 -15.21
CA CYS A 493 1.61 5.13 -14.81
C CYS A 493 0.83 5.15 -13.50
N GLN A 494 1.35 5.85 -12.51
CA GLN A 494 0.60 6.11 -11.28
C GLN A 494 0.56 7.60 -10.95
N ASN A 495 -0.57 8.07 -10.42
CA ASN A 495 -0.72 9.44 -9.97
C ASN A 495 0.00 9.59 -8.63
N TYR A 496 1.23 10.07 -8.68
CA TYR A 496 2.10 10.24 -7.54
C TYR A 496 2.54 11.70 -7.38
N THR A 497 2.84 12.08 -6.14
CA THR A 497 3.62 13.29 -5.90
C THR A 497 5.02 13.14 -6.50
N SER A 498 5.74 14.24 -6.72
CA SER A 498 7.09 14.20 -7.29
C SER A 498 8.04 13.30 -6.48
N ASN A 499 7.95 13.34 -5.14
CA ASN A 499 8.76 12.50 -4.28
C ASN A 499 8.35 11.02 -4.32
N GLN A 500 7.05 10.73 -4.28
CA GLN A 500 6.56 9.35 -4.44
C GLN A 500 7.00 8.76 -5.78
N CYS A 501 6.99 9.57 -6.83
CA CYS A 501 7.44 9.15 -8.16
C CYS A 501 8.95 8.86 -8.21
N SER A 502 9.74 9.75 -7.61
CA SER A 502 11.20 9.62 -7.52
C SER A 502 11.61 8.37 -6.73
N THR A 503 10.97 8.13 -5.57
CA THR A 503 11.22 6.96 -4.73
C THR A 503 10.79 5.66 -5.41
N ALA A 504 9.70 5.70 -6.17
CA ALA A 504 9.25 4.55 -6.95
C ALA A 504 10.10 4.30 -8.22
N GLY A 505 11.06 5.18 -8.54
CA GLY A 505 11.95 5.03 -9.69
C GLY A 505 11.34 5.45 -11.03
N GLY A 506 10.26 6.23 -11.02
CA GLY A 506 9.59 6.76 -12.21
C GLY A 506 10.02 8.20 -12.56
N SER A 507 9.71 8.63 -13.78
CA SER A 507 9.81 10.02 -14.22
C SER A 507 8.51 10.76 -13.93
N TRP A 508 8.62 11.92 -13.27
CA TRP A 508 7.47 12.73 -12.86
C TRP A 508 7.18 13.85 -13.86
N GLU A 509 5.91 13.97 -14.24
CA GLU A 509 5.51 14.74 -15.44
C GLU A 509 4.85 16.10 -15.12
N GLY A 510 4.81 16.48 -13.84
CA GLY A 510 4.34 17.79 -13.39
C GLY A 510 3.06 17.75 -12.57
N ALA A 511 2.93 18.68 -11.61
CA ALA A 511 1.79 18.75 -10.69
C ALA A 511 0.48 19.01 -11.46
N GLY A 512 -0.55 18.19 -11.17
CA GLY A 512 -1.87 18.29 -11.81
C GLY A 512 -1.98 17.61 -13.18
N THR A 513 -0.92 16.97 -13.67
CA THR A 513 -1.02 15.97 -14.75
C THR A 513 -1.66 14.69 -14.19
N SER A 514 -2.32 13.90 -15.03
CA SER A 514 -2.98 12.65 -14.59
C SER A 514 -2.66 11.52 -15.55
N CYS A 515 -2.37 10.34 -15.02
CA CYS A 515 -2.24 9.09 -15.77
C CYS A 515 -3.48 8.72 -16.59
N SER A 516 -4.64 9.31 -16.28
CA SER A 516 -5.84 9.21 -17.11
C SER A 516 -5.76 10.00 -18.42
N SER A 517 -4.73 10.83 -18.60
CA SER A 517 -4.57 11.77 -19.72
C SER A 517 -3.14 11.87 -20.23
N PHE A 518 -2.19 11.25 -19.54
CA PHE A 518 -0.75 11.34 -19.82
C PHE A 518 -0.23 9.95 -20.15
N ASN A 519 0.35 9.79 -21.35
CA ASN A 519 0.85 8.50 -21.83
C ASN A 519 2.32 8.32 -21.45
N CYS A 520 2.59 7.34 -20.58
CA CYS A 520 3.94 6.99 -20.18
C CYS A 520 4.66 6.12 -21.21
N PRO A 521 6.00 6.25 -21.34
CA PRO A 521 6.78 5.40 -22.25
C PRO A 521 6.74 3.94 -21.77
N GLN A 522 6.27 3.02 -22.61
CA GLN A 522 6.24 1.59 -22.31
C GLN A 522 7.63 0.96 -22.50
N PRO A 523 8.01 -0.07 -21.71
CA PRO A 523 9.24 -0.82 -21.84
C PRO A 523 9.20 -1.50 -23.20
N GLU A 524 10.37 -1.62 -23.81
CA GLU A 524 10.50 -2.54 -24.92
C GLU A 524 10.20 -3.94 -24.39
N PRO A 525 9.15 -4.59 -24.91
CA PRO A 525 8.72 -5.86 -24.37
C PRO A 525 9.79 -6.95 -24.62
N THR A 526 9.85 -7.91 -23.69
CA THR A 526 10.82 -9.02 -23.70
C THR A 526 10.12 -10.35 -23.84
N GLY A 527 10.78 -11.34 -24.45
CA GLY A 527 10.22 -12.65 -24.71
C GLY A 527 11.27 -13.69 -25.10
N ALA A 528 10.79 -14.89 -25.42
CA ALA A 528 11.61 -16.03 -25.75
C ALA A 528 12.29 -15.86 -27.12
N CYS A 529 13.55 -16.29 -27.19
CA CYS A 529 14.39 -16.20 -28.37
C CYS A 529 14.89 -17.58 -28.80
N CYS A 530 14.39 -18.10 -29.93
CA CYS A 530 14.84 -19.38 -30.49
C CYS A 530 16.10 -19.18 -31.35
N ILE A 531 17.27 -19.46 -30.79
CA ILE A 531 18.57 -19.31 -31.48
C ILE A 531 18.86 -20.51 -32.42
N SER A 532 18.24 -21.65 -32.15
CA SER A 532 18.26 -22.82 -33.05
C SER A 532 17.10 -23.76 -32.71
N SER A 533 16.87 -24.79 -33.53
CA SER A 533 15.75 -25.75 -33.42
C SER A 533 15.64 -26.51 -32.09
N LEU A 534 16.55 -26.30 -31.13
CA LEU A 534 16.57 -26.90 -29.80
C LEU A 534 17.08 -25.94 -28.70
N THR A 535 17.27 -24.65 -28.99
CA THR A 535 17.81 -23.70 -28.01
C THR A 535 16.97 -22.43 -27.99
N CYS A 536 16.35 -22.20 -26.84
CA CYS A 536 15.48 -21.08 -26.54
C CYS A 536 16.03 -20.35 -25.31
N ASN A 537 16.07 -19.02 -25.33
CA ASN A 537 16.43 -18.17 -24.20
C ASN A 537 15.31 -17.18 -23.86
N ASP A 538 14.97 -17.05 -22.58
CA ASP A 538 13.98 -16.11 -22.07
C ASP A 538 14.52 -14.70 -21.86
N ASP A 539 13.61 -13.73 -21.73
CA ASP A 539 13.85 -12.34 -21.34
C ASP A 539 14.74 -11.53 -22.32
N TYR A 540 14.66 -11.81 -23.62
CA TYR A 540 15.34 -11.02 -24.65
C TYR A 540 14.40 -9.94 -25.18
N THR A 541 14.87 -8.72 -25.42
CA THR A 541 14.15 -7.80 -26.32
C THR A 541 14.27 -8.29 -27.77
N SER A 542 13.35 -7.88 -28.66
CA SER A 542 13.42 -8.18 -30.11
C SER A 542 14.79 -7.83 -30.73
N THR A 543 15.40 -6.72 -30.27
CA THR A 543 16.73 -6.28 -30.73
C THR A 543 17.85 -7.17 -30.22
N GLU A 544 17.80 -7.59 -28.95
CA GLU A 544 18.79 -8.51 -28.38
C GLU A 544 18.69 -9.91 -29.02
N CYS A 545 17.48 -10.38 -29.32
CA CYS A 545 17.29 -11.68 -29.96
C CYS A 545 17.84 -11.70 -31.39
N SER A 546 17.57 -10.63 -32.14
CA SER A 546 18.14 -10.40 -33.47
C SER A 546 19.68 -10.30 -33.42
N ALA A 547 20.24 -9.64 -32.41
CA ALA A 547 21.69 -9.52 -32.23
C ALA A 547 22.36 -10.85 -31.84
N ALA A 548 21.64 -11.74 -31.16
CA ALA A 548 22.07 -13.10 -30.86
C ALA A 548 21.88 -14.07 -32.04
N GLY A 549 21.24 -13.64 -33.13
CA GLY A 549 21.00 -14.44 -34.34
C GLY A 549 19.90 -15.48 -34.15
N GLY A 550 18.93 -15.24 -33.26
CA GLY A 550 17.76 -16.08 -33.06
C GLY A 550 16.46 -15.43 -33.53
N ASP A 551 15.43 -16.25 -33.63
CA ASP A 551 14.08 -15.83 -33.99
C ASP A 551 13.30 -15.48 -32.73
N TYR A 552 12.91 -14.21 -32.60
CA TYR A 552 12.15 -13.71 -31.46
C TYR A 552 10.71 -14.22 -31.54
N GLN A 553 10.23 -14.85 -30.48
CA GLN A 553 8.95 -15.56 -30.48
C GLN A 553 7.79 -14.68 -30.05
N GLY A 554 8.03 -13.38 -29.90
CA GLY A 554 7.05 -12.39 -29.49
C GLY A 554 7.16 -12.06 -28.01
N ASP A 555 6.47 -11.01 -27.62
CA ASP A 555 6.54 -10.42 -26.29
C ASP A 555 5.90 -11.32 -25.23
N ASN A 556 6.49 -11.36 -24.04
CA ASN A 556 6.07 -12.16 -22.90
C ASN A 556 6.00 -13.69 -23.17
N THR A 557 6.67 -14.16 -24.21
CA THR A 557 6.81 -15.60 -24.47
C THR A 557 7.92 -16.22 -23.62
N ASP A 558 7.73 -17.48 -23.18
CA ASP A 558 8.67 -18.24 -22.35
C ASP A 558 9.03 -19.58 -23.02
N CYS A 559 10.31 -19.92 -23.02
CA CYS A 559 10.92 -21.14 -23.49
C CYS A 559 10.41 -22.41 -22.79
N GLY A 560 9.71 -22.28 -21.66
CA GLY A 560 8.93 -23.36 -21.05
C GLY A 560 7.75 -23.85 -21.91
N PHE A 561 7.23 -23.00 -22.81
CA PHE A 561 6.04 -23.25 -23.64
C PHE A 561 6.29 -23.03 -25.14
N VAL A 562 7.32 -22.25 -25.48
CA VAL A 562 7.80 -22.11 -26.85
C VAL A 562 8.48 -23.39 -27.29
N ASN A 563 7.87 -24.06 -28.26
CA ASN A 563 8.47 -25.20 -28.93
C ASN A 563 9.23 -24.72 -30.17
N CYS A 564 10.57 -24.59 -30.08
CA CYS A 564 11.41 -24.28 -31.24
C CYS A 564 11.45 -25.41 -32.31
N ASP A 565 10.64 -26.48 -32.16
CA ASP A 565 10.40 -27.51 -33.17
C ASP A 565 9.14 -27.18 -33.99
N SER A 566 9.37 -26.54 -35.13
CA SER A 566 8.36 -26.02 -36.06
C SER A 566 7.65 -27.13 -36.87
N SER A 567 6.81 -27.94 -36.22
CA SER A 567 6.00 -28.94 -36.95
C SER A 567 4.59 -29.17 -36.40
N GLY A 568 3.89 -28.12 -35.98
CA GLY A 568 2.48 -28.20 -35.57
C GLY A 568 1.73 -26.87 -35.53
N GLY A 569 1.53 -26.23 -36.70
CA GLY A 569 0.42 -25.30 -36.98
C GLY A 569 0.47 -23.89 -36.37
N ASN A 570 1.05 -22.92 -37.08
CA ASN A 570 0.80 -21.50 -36.83
C ASN A 570 -0.70 -21.22 -37.03
N VAL A 571 -1.44 -21.03 -35.94
CA VAL A 571 -2.80 -20.50 -35.99
C VAL A 571 -2.71 -19.00 -35.80
N GLU A 572 -3.19 -18.25 -36.78
CA GLU A 572 -3.21 -16.78 -36.74
C GLU A 572 -4.64 -16.30 -36.91
N PHE A 573 -4.98 -15.13 -36.36
CA PHE A 573 -6.24 -14.49 -36.66
C PHE A 573 -6.06 -13.51 -37.81
N HIS A 574 -6.95 -13.61 -38.78
CA HIS A 574 -7.09 -12.62 -39.84
C HIS A 574 -8.50 -12.07 -39.80
N HIS A 575 -8.65 -10.85 -40.28
CA HIS A 575 -9.93 -10.19 -40.38
C HIS A 575 -10.21 -9.79 -41.83
N VAL A 576 -11.50 -9.67 -42.15
CA VAL A 576 -12.00 -9.24 -43.46
C VAL A 576 -13.11 -8.24 -43.24
N ILE A 577 -12.93 -7.03 -43.76
CA ILE A 577 -13.95 -5.98 -43.65
C ILE A 577 -15.14 -6.35 -44.53
N VAL A 578 -16.33 -6.41 -43.92
CA VAL A 578 -17.58 -6.74 -44.62
C VAL A 578 -18.25 -5.47 -45.17
N GLY A 579 -18.09 -4.34 -44.48
CA GLY A 579 -18.55 -3.04 -44.96
C GLY A 579 -18.71 -2.00 -43.85
N THR A 580 -19.00 -0.76 -44.25
CA THR A 580 -19.26 0.35 -43.33
C THR A 580 -20.70 0.82 -43.44
N ASN A 581 -21.23 1.33 -42.33
CA ASN A 581 -22.56 1.94 -42.21
C ASN A 581 -23.69 1.04 -42.74
N LEU A 582 -23.57 -0.27 -42.45
CA LEU A 582 -24.55 -1.28 -42.86
C LEU A 582 -25.82 -1.27 -41.99
N LEU A 583 -25.74 -0.67 -40.80
CA LEU A 583 -26.87 -0.51 -39.88
C LEU A 583 -27.76 0.68 -40.25
N SER A 584 -29.06 0.57 -39.99
CA SER A 584 -30.05 1.64 -40.17
C SER A 584 -30.04 2.69 -39.04
N VAL A 585 -28.86 3.01 -38.49
CA VAL A 585 -28.65 3.98 -37.41
C VAL A 585 -27.84 5.19 -37.90
N SER A 586 -27.87 6.29 -37.14
CA SER A 586 -27.13 7.52 -37.50
C SER A 586 -25.67 7.53 -37.03
N GLN A 587 -25.28 6.55 -36.23
CA GLN A 587 -23.94 6.42 -35.70
C GLN A 587 -23.11 5.65 -36.72
N ASP A 588 -21.89 6.13 -36.98
CA ASP A 588 -21.00 5.44 -37.89
C ASP A 588 -20.67 4.05 -37.33
N ASN A 589 -20.56 3.05 -38.21
CA ASN A 589 -20.32 1.68 -37.82
C ASN A 589 -19.58 0.93 -38.93
N TRP A 590 -18.94 -0.17 -38.56
CA TRP A 590 -18.31 -1.07 -39.52
C TRP A 590 -18.42 -2.52 -39.08
N THR A 591 -18.59 -3.40 -40.04
CA THR A 591 -18.75 -4.84 -39.83
C THR A 591 -17.52 -5.58 -40.33
N VAL A 592 -17.08 -6.56 -39.55
CA VAL A 592 -15.90 -7.38 -39.83
C VAL A 592 -16.15 -8.85 -39.56
N ASP A 593 -15.57 -9.71 -40.40
CA ASP A 593 -15.45 -11.15 -40.17
C ASP A 593 -14.06 -11.48 -39.66
N ILE A 594 -13.97 -12.30 -38.61
CA ILE A 594 -12.70 -12.76 -38.03
C ILE A 594 -12.55 -14.25 -38.30
N TYR A 595 -11.42 -14.63 -38.90
CA TYR A 595 -11.05 -16.00 -39.24
C TYR A 595 -9.88 -16.47 -38.38
N ALA A 596 -9.97 -17.70 -37.89
CA ALA A 596 -8.80 -18.47 -37.46
C ALA A 596 -8.17 -19.12 -38.70
N ALA A 597 -7.06 -18.56 -39.17
CA ALA A 597 -6.30 -19.10 -40.28
C ALA A 597 -5.58 -20.38 -39.88
N VAL A 598 -5.84 -21.43 -40.63
CA VAL A 598 -5.27 -22.76 -40.44
C VAL A 598 -4.99 -23.38 -41.81
N GLY A 599 -4.03 -24.29 -41.91
CA GLY A 599 -3.67 -24.91 -43.20
C GLY A 599 -4.84 -25.61 -43.90
N GLU A 600 -4.73 -25.75 -45.24
CA GLU A 600 -5.69 -26.52 -46.04
C GLU A 600 -5.89 -27.94 -45.47
N GLY A 601 -7.14 -28.33 -45.26
CA GLY A 601 -7.50 -29.63 -44.67
C GLY A 601 -7.42 -29.68 -43.14
N ASN A 602 -7.04 -28.59 -42.47
CA ASN A 602 -7.17 -28.45 -41.03
C ASN A 602 -8.58 -27.98 -40.64
N ARG A 603 -8.88 -28.03 -39.35
CA ARG A 603 -10.17 -27.63 -38.81
C ARG A 603 -10.07 -27.04 -37.41
N VAL A 604 -11.05 -26.20 -37.06
CA VAL A 604 -11.24 -25.64 -35.72
C VAL A 604 -12.42 -26.35 -35.05
N ASP A 605 -12.18 -26.85 -33.85
CA ASP A 605 -13.15 -27.59 -33.03
C ASP A 605 -13.74 -26.72 -31.93
N ALA A 606 -12.94 -25.86 -31.32
CA ALA A 606 -13.37 -25.04 -30.19
C ALA A 606 -12.56 -23.75 -30.07
N VAL A 607 -13.21 -22.73 -29.52
CA VAL A 607 -12.60 -21.49 -29.07
C VAL A 607 -12.82 -21.36 -27.57
N ALA A 608 -11.74 -21.27 -26.80
CA ALA A 608 -11.75 -21.41 -25.34
C ALA A 608 -10.95 -20.31 -24.63
N GLY A 609 -11.18 -20.16 -23.33
CA GLY A 609 -10.33 -19.40 -22.41
C GLY A 609 -9.87 -20.29 -21.26
N ASN A 610 -8.77 -19.94 -20.59
CA ASN A 610 -8.31 -20.58 -19.36
C ASN A 610 -7.75 -19.53 -18.36
N SER A 611 -7.24 -19.98 -17.21
CA SER A 611 -6.71 -19.09 -16.16
C SER A 611 -5.40 -18.38 -16.50
N ILE A 612 -4.82 -18.64 -17.67
CA ILE A 612 -3.55 -18.08 -18.15
C ILE A 612 -3.82 -17.16 -19.35
N GLN A 613 -4.67 -17.60 -20.29
CA GLN A 613 -5.15 -16.81 -21.41
C GLN A 613 -6.66 -16.62 -21.27
N GLU A 614 -7.07 -15.41 -20.87
CA GLU A 614 -8.48 -15.04 -20.86
C GLU A 614 -9.00 -15.01 -22.30
N LYS A 615 -10.21 -15.52 -22.51
CA LYS A 615 -10.88 -15.34 -23.79
C LYS A 615 -11.55 -13.98 -23.78
N LEU A 616 -11.01 -13.07 -24.60
CA LEU A 616 -11.39 -11.68 -24.63
C LEU A 616 -11.85 -11.29 -26.04
N LEU A 617 -12.95 -10.57 -26.12
CA LEU A 617 -13.38 -9.88 -27.33
C LEU A 617 -13.86 -8.48 -26.96
N THR A 618 -13.13 -7.47 -27.40
CA THR A 618 -13.33 -6.07 -27.05
C THR A 618 -13.51 -5.19 -28.29
N SER A 619 -14.22 -4.09 -28.10
CA SER A 619 -14.23 -2.93 -28.98
C SER A 619 -14.14 -1.68 -28.10
N THR A 620 -13.39 -0.66 -28.55
CA THR A 620 -13.26 0.62 -27.85
C THR A 620 -14.59 1.36 -27.70
N ASP A 621 -15.49 1.19 -28.66
CA ASP A 621 -16.75 1.94 -28.77
C ASP A 621 -17.99 1.03 -28.68
N GLY A 622 -17.75 -0.26 -28.47
CA GLY A 622 -18.77 -1.28 -28.23
C GLY A 622 -19.31 -1.92 -29.49
N PHE A 623 -20.01 -3.03 -29.30
CA PHE A 623 -20.60 -3.82 -30.36
C PHE A 623 -22.08 -3.53 -30.54
N TYR A 624 -22.54 -3.53 -31.79
CA TYR A 624 -23.97 -3.55 -32.10
C TYR A 624 -24.57 -4.92 -31.74
N GLN A 625 -25.72 -4.89 -31.06
CA GLN A 625 -26.51 -6.06 -30.69
C GLN A 625 -27.99 -5.85 -31.05
N ASP A 626 -28.57 -6.74 -31.86
CA ASP A 626 -29.98 -6.71 -32.25
C ASP A 626 -30.85 -7.44 -31.21
N PRO A 627 -31.94 -6.83 -30.72
CA PRO A 627 -32.84 -7.48 -29.76
C PRO A 627 -33.51 -8.79 -30.24
N ASN A 628 -33.50 -9.05 -31.54
CA ASN A 628 -34.06 -10.27 -32.15
C ASN A 628 -32.99 -11.30 -32.51
N GLY A 629 -31.72 -10.98 -32.25
CA GLY A 629 -30.56 -11.85 -32.46
C GLY A 629 -30.10 -12.53 -31.18
N GLY A 630 -28.80 -12.82 -31.13
CA GLY A 630 -28.20 -13.48 -29.99
C GLY A 630 -26.70 -13.71 -30.17
N PRO A 631 -26.01 -14.19 -29.13
CA PRO A 631 -24.55 -14.07 -29.02
C PRO A 631 -23.77 -14.97 -29.98
N THR A 632 -24.47 -15.88 -30.64
CA THR A 632 -23.88 -16.88 -31.53
C THR A 632 -24.64 -16.95 -32.85
N SER A 633 -23.99 -17.52 -33.88
CA SER A 633 -24.62 -17.76 -35.19
C SER A 633 -25.92 -18.57 -35.13
N VAL A 634 -26.16 -19.35 -34.07
CA VAL A 634 -27.43 -20.08 -33.86
C VAL A 634 -28.60 -19.14 -33.53
N GLY A 635 -28.31 -17.95 -32.98
CA GLY A 635 -29.30 -16.91 -32.68
C GLY A 635 -29.77 -16.11 -33.90
N ILE A 636 -29.06 -16.19 -35.02
CA ILE A 636 -29.34 -15.36 -36.20
C ILE A 636 -30.30 -16.07 -37.15
N ASN A 637 -31.50 -15.52 -37.30
CA ASN A 637 -32.53 -16.05 -38.17
C ASN A 637 -32.65 -15.22 -39.47
N PRO A 638 -32.14 -15.70 -40.61
CA PRO A 638 -32.18 -14.93 -41.87
C PRO A 638 -33.60 -14.71 -42.40
N ASN A 639 -34.60 -15.47 -41.95
CA ASN A 639 -36.00 -15.20 -42.31
C ASN A 639 -36.51 -13.86 -41.74
N PHE A 640 -35.81 -13.30 -40.74
CA PHE A 640 -36.17 -12.04 -40.12
C PHE A 640 -35.57 -10.83 -40.84
N TYR A 641 -34.56 -10.99 -41.72
CA TYR A 641 -33.90 -9.85 -42.41
C TYR A 641 -34.89 -8.97 -43.19
N SER A 642 -35.95 -9.54 -43.76
CA SER A 642 -36.98 -8.75 -44.45
C SER A 642 -37.81 -7.83 -43.54
N PHE A 643 -37.81 -8.08 -42.22
CA PHE A 643 -38.57 -7.32 -41.21
C PHE A 643 -37.66 -6.55 -40.25
N VAL A 644 -36.45 -7.07 -40.00
CA VAL A 644 -35.40 -6.51 -39.16
C VAL A 644 -34.09 -6.64 -39.95
N PRO A 645 -33.80 -5.73 -40.90
CA PRO A 645 -32.62 -5.83 -41.76
C PRO A 645 -31.31 -5.81 -40.98
N ASP A 646 -31.23 -4.99 -39.93
CA ASP A 646 -30.02 -4.81 -39.13
C ASP A 646 -29.61 -6.09 -38.37
N LEU A 647 -30.49 -7.08 -38.24
CA LEU A 647 -30.18 -8.39 -37.62
C LEU A 647 -29.06 -9.15 -38.37
N GLU A 648 -28.89 -8.90 -39.67
CA GLU A 648 -27.80 -9.52 -40.45
C GLU A 648 -26.41 -9.14 -39.89
N TRP A 649 -26.34 -7.93 -39.35
CA TRP A 649 -25.13 -7.29 -38.84
C TRP A 649 -25.02 -7.35 -37.31
N ASP A 650 -25.85 -8.19 -36.66
CA ASP A 650 -25.76 -8.49 -35.24
C ASP A 650 -24.42 -9.13 -34.87
N SER A 651 -23.78 -8.63 -33.81
CA SER A 651 -22.44 -9.08 -33.39
C SER A 651 -22.50 -10.42 -32.70
N ARG A 652 -21.77 -11.40 -33.23
CA ARG A 652 -21.86 -12.80 -32.81
C ARG A 652 -20.57 -13.58 -32.98
N VAL A 653 -20.43 -14.64 -32.19
CA VAL A 653 -19.38 -15.64 -32.38
C VAL A 653 -19.89 -16.87 -33.12
N THR A 654 -18.98 -17.60 -33.76
CA THR A 654 -19.31 -18.80 -34.52
C THR A 654 -18.11 -19.75 -34.65
N ILE A 655 -18.33 -20.88 -35.33
CA ILE A 655 -17.32 -21.72 -35.96
C ILE A 655 -17.90 -22.07 -37.34
N GLY A 656 -17.43 -21.38 -38.37
CA GLY A 656 -17.80 -21.54 -39.78
C GLY A 656 -19.14 -20.93 -40.19
N ALA A 657 -20.26 -21.36 -39.58
CA ALA A 657 -21.59 -20.99 -40.06
C ALA A 657 -21.93 -19.50 -39.78
N LEU A 658 -22.56 -18.82 -40.75
CA LEU A 658 -22.95 -17.41 -40.66
C LEU A 658 -24.22 -17.19 -39.84
N ASP A 659 -25.16 -18.14 -39.90
CA ASP A 659 -26.49 -18.01 -39.30
C ASP A 659 -27.10 -19.38 -38.93
N GLN A 660 -28.32 -19.39 -38.37
CA GLN A 660 -28.95 -20.60 -37.83
C GLN A 660 -29.25 -21.67 -38.90
N THR A 661 -29.26 -21.30 -40.19
CA THR A 661 -29.57 -22.24 -41.28
C THR A 661 -28.39 -23.14 -41.62
N GLY A 662 -27.18 -22.77 -41.21
CA GLY A 662 -25.94 -23.45 -41.53
C GLY A 662 -25.09 -22.75 -42.58
N ASN A 663 -25.63 -21.81 -43.36
CA ASN A 663 -24.94 -21.13 -44.46
C ASN A 663 -23.49 -20.73 -44.11
N PRO A 664 -22.46 -21.09 -44.90
CA PRO A 664 -22.50 -21.83 -46.18
C PRO A 664 -22.51 -23.37 -46.06
N PHE A 665 -22.61 -23.91 -44.85
CA PHE A 665 -22.65 -25.34 -44.55
C PHE A 665 -24.08 -25.90 -44.47
N ASP A 666 -24.19 -27.22 -44.37
CA ASP A 666 -25.47 -27.94 -44.35
C ASP A 666 -26.28 -27.74 -43.05
N ALA A 667 -25.62 -27.34 -41.96
CA ALA A 667 -26.23 -27.10 -40.65
C ALA A 667 -25.34 -26.21 -39.77
N ASN A 668 -25.94 -25.63 -38.73
CA ASN A 668 -25.23 -24.96 -37.65
C ASN A 668 -25.46 -25.70 -36.32
N ASN A 669 -24.47 -26.47 -35.89
CA ASN A 669 -24.46 -27.29 -34.67
C ASN A 669 -23.60 -26.68 -33.55
N LEU A 670 -23.34 -25.37 -33.60
CA LEU A 670 -22.53 -24.69 -32.60
C LEU A 670 -23.14 -24.84 -31.20
N GLY A 671 -22.32 -25.26 -30.24
CA GLY A 671 -22.67 -25.30 -28.82
C GLY A 671 -21.73 -24.44 -27.98
N ASP A 672 -22.20 -24.01 -26.82
CA ASP A 672 -21.40 -23.26 -25.85
C ASP A 672 -21.59 -23.79 -24.41
N VAL A 673 -20.56 -23.64 -23.59
CA VAL A 673 -20.57 -23.99 -22.16
C VAL A 673 -19.70 -23.03 -21.36
N GLY A 674 -20.21 -22.62 -20.19
CA GLY A 674 -19.44 -21.79 -19.25
C GLY A 674 -19.23 -20.34 -19.71
N VAL A 675 -20.03 -19.84 -20.66
CA VAL A 675 -19.93 -18.47 -21.16
C VAL A 675 -21.09 -17.63 -20.59
N ASN A 676 -20.78 -16.47 -20.00
CA ASN A 676 -21.79 -15.49 -19.60
C ASN A 676 -21.90 -14.39 -20.66
N TRP A 677 -22.97 -14.46 -21.45
CA TRP A 677 -23.20 -13.56 -22.59
C TRP A 677 -23.76 -12.18 -22.19
N THR A 678 -24.08 -11.95 -20.91
CA THR A 678 -24.82 -10.75 -20.49
C THR A 678 -24.16 -9.45 -20.92
N THR A 679 -22.84 -9.32 -20.75
CA THR A 679 -22.13 -8.08 -21.11
C THR A 679 -22.05 -7.91 -22.62
N PHE A 680 -21.74 -8.99 -23.35
CA PHE A 680 -21.63 -8.99 -24.81
C PHE A 680 -22.95 -8.64 -25.50
N GLU A 681 -24.06 -9.23 -25.05
CA GLU A 681 -25.42 -8.96 -25.54
C GLU A 681 -25.94 -7.55 -25.20
N ASN A 682 -25.25 -6.84 -24.31
CA ASN A 682 -25.51 -5.41 -24.05
C ASN A 682 -24.53 -4.49 -24.80
N GLY A 683 -23.81 -5.03 -25.79
CA GLY A 683 -22.85 -4.30 -26.63
C GLY A 683 -21.46 -4.11 -25.99
N GLY A 684 -21.19 -4.77 -24.86
CA GLY A 684 -19.92 -4.67 -24.15
C GLY A 684 -18.95 -5.81 -24.46
N THR A 685 -17.84 -5.82 -23.74
CA THR A 685 -16.79 -6.84 -23.83
C THR A 685 -17.29 -8.25 -23.49
N LEU A 686 -16.84 -9.25 -24.25
CA LEU A 686 -16.89 -10.65 -23.84
C LEU A 686 -15.56 -11.03 -23.18
N ALA A 687 -15.56 -11.25 -21.87
CA ALA A 687 -14.38 -11.65 -21.09
C ALA A 687 -14.69 -12.91 -20.28
N VAL A 688 -14.01 -14.01 -20.59
CA VAL A 688 -14.32 -15.34 -20.02
C VAL A 688 -13.06 -16.15 -19.74
N ASP A 689 -12.91 -16.59 -18.49
CA ASP A 689 -11.72 -17.28 -17.98
C ASP A 689 -11.74 -18.82 -18.14
N ASN A 690 -12.89 -19.46 -18.40
CA ASN A 690 -12.97 -20.94 -18.51
C ASN A 690 -14.09 -21.50 -19.42
N GLY A 691 -14.75 -20.64 -20.20
CA GLY A 691 -15.86 -21.02 -21.09
C GLY A 691 -15.38 -21.32 -22.52
N THR A 692 -16.19 -22.07 -23.27
CA THR A 692 -15.89 -22.41 -24.67
C THR A 692 -17.15 -22.44 -25.54
N TRP A 693 -17.01 -22.08 -26.81
CA TRP A 693 -17.95 -22.50 -27.86
C TRP A 693 -17.24 -23.48 -28.81
N TYR A 694 -17.97 -24.49 -29.25
CA TYR A 694 -17.41 -25.65 -29.91
C TYR A 694 -18.36 -26.27 -30.93
N VAL A 695 -17.78 -27.06 -31.83
CA VAL A 695 -18.47 -27.95 -32.76
C VAL A 695 -17.93 -29.36 -32.58
N LEU A 696 -18.67 -30.37 -33.03
CA LEU A 696 -18.18 -31.75 -32.95
C LEU A 696 -17.23 -32.04 -34.11
N PRO A 697 -16.33 -33.04 -33.94
CA PRO A 697 -15.47 -33.56 -35.00
C PRO A 697 -16.16 -33.88 -36.33
N THR A 698 -17.46 -34.18 -36.28
CA THR A 698 -18.27 -34.60 -37.43
C THR A 698 -18.98 -33.45 -38.13
N ASP A 699 -18.92 -32.25 -37.58
CA ASP A 699 -19.58 -31.07 -38.12
C ASP A 699 -18.67 -30.40 -39.15
N SER A 700 -19.13 -30.33 -40.40
CA SER A 700 -18.36 -29.77 -41.52
C SER A 700 -18.10 -28.27 -41.38
N GLN A 701 -18.85 -27.57 -40.54
CA GLN A 701 -18.65 -26.14 -40.26
C GLN A 701 -17.31 -25.84 -39.57
N GLY A 702 -16.64 -26.83 -38.99
CA GLY A 702 -15.30 -26.68 -38.42
C GLY A 702 -14.18 -26.72 -39.46
N GLU A 703 -14.45 -27.16 -40.69
CA GLU A 703 -13.42 -27.33 -41.73
C GLU A 703 -12.96 -25.99 -42.29
N ALA A 704 -11.65 -25.86 -42.53
CA ALA A 704 -11.08 -24.66 -43.11
C ALA A 704 -11.56 -24.46 -44.56
N VAL A 705 -12.06 -23.25 -44.84
CA VAL A 705 -12.50 -22.82 -46.17
C VAL A 705 -11.54 -21.74 -46.70
N PRO A 706 -11.36 -21.63 -48.02
CA PRO A 706 -10.55 -20.56 -48.57
C PRO A 706 -11.20 -19.19 -48.31
N PHE A 707 -10.38 -18.21 -47.92
CA PHE A 707 -10.75 -16.80 -47.81
C PHE A 707 -9.57 -15.91 -48.26
N ILE A 708 -9.85 -14.63 -48.49
CA ILE A 708 -8.83 -13.63 -48.80
C ILE A 708 -8.78 -12.71 -47.58
N SER A 709 -7.63 -12.63 -46.92
CA SER A 709 -7.43 -11.72 -45.77
C SER A 709 -7.20 -10.28 -46.22
N GLN A 710 -7.30 -9.34 -45.28
CA GLN A 710 -7.10 -7.91 -45.53
C GLN A 710 -5.74 -7.54 -46.13
N ASP A 711 -4.71 -8.38 -45.95
CA ASP A 711 -3.38 -8.22 -46.57
C ASP A 711 -3.29 -8.81 -48.00
N CYS A 712 -4.43 -9.14 -48.59
CA CYS A 712 -4.59 -9.71 -49.92
C CYS A 712 -4.07 -11.14 -50.10
N SER A 713 -3.65 -11.81 -49.03
CA SER A 713 -3.19 -13.18 -49.11
C SER A 713 -4.36 -14.17 -49.17
N SER A 714 -4.25 -15.16 -50.07
CA SER A 714 -5.20 -16.27 -50.11
C SER A 714 -4.83 -17.27 -49.02
N GLN A 715 -5.78 -17.53 -48.12
CA GLN A 715 -5.60 -18.37 -46.95
C GLN A 715 -6.72 -19.39 -46.81
N TYR A 716 -6.50 -20.36 -45.95
CA TYR A 716 -7.56 -21.25 -45.46
C TYR A 716 -7.84 -20.90 -44.01
N GLY A 717 -9.10 -20.92 -43.60
CA GLY A 717 -9.45 -20.58 -42.24
C GLY A 717 -10.89 -20.91 -41.90
N VAL A 718 -11.23 -20.72 -40.63
CA VAL A 718 -12.57 -20.94 -40.11
C VAL A 718 -13.07 -19.63 -39.51
N LEU A 719 -14.24 -19.16 -39.96
CA LEU A 719 -14.89 -17.98 -39.40
C LEU A 719 -15.19 -18.23 -37.91
N ILE A 720 -14.75 -17.34 -37.03
CA ILE A 720 -14.96 -17.47 -35.58
C ILE A 720 -15.81 -16.35 -34.98
N ALA A 721 -15.96 -15.21 -35.68
CA ALA A 721 -16.86 -14.14 -35.27
C ALA A 721 -17.24 -13.25 -36.47
N ARG A 722 -18.45 -12.67 -36.41
CA ARG A 722 -18.85 -11.50 -37.19
C ARG A 722 -19.25 -10.41 -36.23
N LEU A 723 -18.61 -9.25 -36.31
CA LEU A 723 -18.77 -8.17 -35.34
C LEU A 723 -19.06 -6.87 -36.06
N THR A 724 -19.96 -6.08 -35.48
CA THR A 724 -20.23 -4.72 -35.93
C THR A 724 -19.87 -3.78 -34.79
N ALA A 725 -18.81 -3.00 -34.96
CA ALA A 725 -18.37 -1.99 -34.00
C ALA A 725 -18.91 -0.62 -34.38
N PHE A 726 -19.18 0.21 -33.36
CA PHE A 726 -19.52 1.61 -33.55
C PHE A 726 -18.25 2.45 -33.73
N GLU A 727 -18.39 3.57 -34.44
CA GLU A 727 -17.31 4.49 -34.83
C GLU A 727 -16.26 3.85 -35.77
N LEU A 728 -15.89 4.57 -36.82
CA LEU A 728 -14.92 4.07 -37.81
C LEU A 728 -13.48 4.04 -37.28
N ASP A 729 -13.18 4.71 -36.17
CA ASP A 729 -11.88 4.66 -35.52
C ASP A 729 -11.81 3.64 -34.37
N SER A 730 -12.86 2.82 -34.20
CA SER A 730 -12.86 1.80 -33.15
C SER A 730 -11.83 0.70 -33.41
N GLU A 731 -11.11 0.32 -32.36
CA GLU A 731 -10.23 -0.84 -32.34
C GLU A 731 -10.99 -2.06 -31.82
N ILE A 732 -10.90 -3.18 -32.54
CA ILE A 732 -11.38 -4.49 -32.11
C ILE A 732 -10.18 -5.34 -31.70
N SER A 733 -10.25 -5.99 -30.54
CA SER A 733 -9.24 -6.96 -30.11
C SER A 733 -9.88 -8.29 -29.72
N ILE A 734 -9.22 -9.39 -30.12
CA ILE A 734 -9.60 -10.76 -29.80
C ILE A 734 -8.41 -11.53 -29.24
N ASP A 735 -8.63 -12.19 -28.11
CA ASP A 735 -7.72 -13.14 -27.49
C ASP A 735 -8.45 -14.45 -27.24
N ALA A 736 -7.92 -15.57 -27.72
CA ALA A 736 -8.52 -16.87 -27.44
C ALA A 736 -7.55 -18.05 -27.60
N LEU A 737 -7.92 -19.18 -27.00
CA LEU A 737 -7.31 -20.48 -27.26
C LEU A 737 -8.07 -21.20 -28.38
N ILE A 738 -7.41 -21.44 -29.50
CA ILE A 738 -7.97 -22.18 -30.63
C ILE A 738 -7.56 -23.64 -30.53
N GLN A 739 -8.56 -24.51 -30.48
CA GLN A 739 -8.38 -25.96 -30.47
C GLN A 739 -8.89 -26.55 -31.77
N GLY A 740 -8.12 -27.45 -32.36
CA GLY A 740 -8.47 -28.03 -33.64
C GLY A 740 -7.69 -29.27 -33.99
N ARG A 741 -7.76 -29.66 -35.27
CA ARG A 741 -7.00 -30.78 -35.83
C ARG A 741 -6.36 -30.43 -37.16
N ASP A 742 -5.17 -30.95 -37.38
CA ASP A 742 -4.50 -30.86 -38.67
C ASP A 742 -5.09 -31.86 -39.69
N ALA A 743 -4.66 -31.76 -40.94
CA ALA A 743 -5.05 -32.67 -42.03
C ALA A 743 -4.68 -34.16 -41.79
N LEU A 744 -3.86 -34.46 -40.78
CA LEU A 744 -3.48 -35.81 -40.36
C LEU A 744 -4.27 -36.28 -39.12
N GLU A 745 -5.28 -35.53 -38.69
CA GLU A 745 -6.10 -35.72 -37.50
C GLU A 745 -5.38 -35.53 -36.15
N ASN A 746 -4.17 -34.95 -36.13
CA ASN A 746 -3.50 -34.61 -34.88
C ASN A 746 -4.15 -33.37 -34.26
N THR A 747 -4.40 -33.41 -32.95
CA THR A 747 -4.98 -32.28 -32.21
C THR A 747 -3.94 -31.20 -31.94
N PHE A 748 -4.31 -29.94 -32.11
CA PHE A 748 -3.51 -28.77 -31.72
C PHE A 748 -4.30 -27.86 -30.78
N GLN A 749 -3.57 -27.03 -30.02
CA GLN A 749 -4.13 -25.94 -29.25
C GLN A 749 -3.15 -24.77 -29.24
N GLU A 750 -3.58 -23.61 -29.71
CA GLU A 750 -2.74 -22.41 -29.79
C GLU A 750 -3.43 -21.21 -29.13
N ALA A 751 -2.64 -20.39 -28.43
CA ALA A 751 -3.09 -19.09 -27.93
C ALA A 751 -2.85 -18.06 -29.03
N VAL A 752 -3.90 -17.33 -29.40
CA VAL A 752 -3.85 -16.38 -30.51
C VAL A 752 -4.48 -15.07 -30.07
N SER A 753 -3.82 -13.98 -30.41
CA SER A 753 -4.21 -12.62 -30.11
C SER A 753 -4.16 -11.80 -31.39
N HIS A 754 -5.14 -10.92 -31.59
CA HIS A 754 -5.16 -10.04 -32.74
C HIS A 754 -5.96 -8.77 -32.43
N SER A 755 -5.36 -7.63 -32.72
CA SER A 755 -5.96 -6.31 -32.54
C SER A 755 -5.85 -5.55 -33.85
N PHE A 756 -6.94 -4.93 -34.26
CA PHE A 756 -7.01 -4.25 -35.54
C PHE A 756 -8.05 -3.13 -35.50
N THR A 757 -7.77 -2.09 -36.26
CA THR A 757 -8.66 -0.96 -36.52
C THR A 757 -9.25 -1.08 -37.92
N TYR A 758 -10.31 -0.33 -38.18
CA TYR A 758 -10.78 -0.16 -39.55
C TYR A 758 -9.75 0.66 -40.34
N GLU A 759 -9.06 -0.02 -41.25
CA GLU A 759 -8.31 0.63 -42.32
C GLU A 759 -9.26 0.78 -43.51
N ALA A 760 -9.51 2.02 -43.91
CA ALA A 760 -10.38 2.33 -45.04
C ALA A 760 -9.76 1.77 -46.33
N ALA A 761 -10.07 0.52 -46.62
CA ALA A 761 -9.71 -0.10 -47.88
C ALA A 761 -10.76 0.35 -48.91
N GLU A 762 -10.32 1.10 -49.91
CA GLU A 762 -11.16 1.43 -51.06
C GLU A 762 -11.56 0.10 -51.72
N ASP A 763 -12.85 -0.12 -51.91
CA ASP A 763 -13.47 -1.25 -52.62
C ASP A 763 -14.49 -0.63 -53.58
N CYS A 764 -13.96 -0.03 -54.63
CA CYS A 764 -14.70 0.79 -55.57
C CYS A 764 -15.73 -0.03 -56.37
N ASN A 765 -15.46 -1.31 -56.61
CA ASN A 765 -16.36 -2.22 -57.32
C ASN A 765 -17.33 -2.95 -56.37
N SER A 766 -17.16 -2.75 -55.05
CA SER A 766 -18.01 -3.26 -53.96
C SER A 766 -18.19 -4.78 -53.98
N ASN A 767 -17.15 -5.51 -54.38
CA ASN A 767 -17.19 -6.97 -54.48
C ASN A 767 -16.82 -7.66 -53.16
N GLY A 768 -16.42 -6.90 -52.13
CA GLY A 768 -16.00 -7.39 -50.82
C GLY A 768 -14.51 -7.71 -50.70
N VAL A 769 -13.70 -7.34 -51.71
CA VAL A 769 -12.25 -7.39 -51.74
C VAL A 769 -11.77 -5.97 -52.02
N SER A 770 -10.75 -5.47 -51.30
CA SER A 770 -10.28 -4.11 -51.55
C SER A 770 -9.61 -3.97 -52.92
N ASP A 771 -9.65 -2.77 -53.46
CA ASP A 771 -9.02 -2.31 -54.71
C ASP A 771 -7.55 -2.77 -54.81
N THR A 772 -6.81 -2.57 -53.72
CA THR A 772 -5.42 -3.02 -53.59
C THR A 772 -5.27 -4.53 -53.72
N CYS A 773 -6.24 -5.31 -53.20
CA CYS A 773 -6.25 -6.76 -53.28
C CYS A 773 -6.74 -7.26 -54.63
N ASP A 774 -7.65 -6.54 -55.28
CA ASP A 774 -8.11 -6.85 -56.64
C ASP A 774 -6.99 -6.67 -57.68
N ILE A 775 -6.21 -5.59 -57.55
CA ILE A 775 -5.03 -5.35 -58.38
C ILE A 775 -3.94 -6.39 -58.09
N ALA A 776 -3.62 -6.64 -56.80
CA ALA A 776 -2.56 -7.56 -56.41
C ALA A 776 -2.84 -9.01 -56.85
N ASN A 777 -4.10 -9.43 -56.82
CA ASN A 777 -4.53 -10.76 -57.24
C ASN A 777 -4.84 -10.86 -58.75
N GLY A 778 -4.79 -9.73 -59.47
CA GLY A 778 -5.03 -9.64 -60.90
C GLY A 778 -6.48 -9.87 -61.30
N THR A 779 -7.42 -9.68 -60.39
CA THR A 779 -8.87 -9.70 -60.63
C THR A 779 -9.35 -8.39 -61.25
N SER A 780 -8.67 -7.27 -60.99
CA SER A 780 -8.84 -5.99 -61.69
C SER A 780 -7.50 -5.46 -62.25
N GLN A 781 -7.55 -4.60 -63.28
CA GLN A 781 -6.36 -4.01 -63.91
C GLN A 781 -6.07 -2.63 -63.30
N ASP A 782 -4.79 -2.27 -63.21
CA ASP A 782 -4.30 -0.94 -62.82
C ASP A 782 -3.14 -0.63 -63.78
N SER A 783 -3.49 -0.07 -64.93
CA SER A 783 -2.58 0.13 -66.06
C SER A 783 -1.67 1.34 -65.88
N ASP A 784 -2.10 2.33 -65.09
CA ASP A 784 -1.34 3.56 -64.84
C ASP A 784 -0.54 3.51 -63.51
N GLY A 785 -0.81 2.51 -62.67
CA GLY A 785 -0.09 2.22 -61.43
C GLY A 785 -0.46 3.16 -60.29
N ASN A 786 -1.63 3.79 -60.34
CA ASN A 786 -2.07 4.78 -59.36
C ASN A 786 -2.68 4.15 -58.10
N GLY A 787 -2.88 2.83 -58.09
CA GLY A 787 -3.39 2.07 -56.95
C GLY A 787 -4.91 1.98 -56.87
N VAL A 788 -5.62 2.49 -57.88
CA VAL A 788 -7.08 2.36 -58.07
C VAL A 788 -7.31 1.47 -59.31
N PRO A 789 -8.22 0.47 -59.27
CA PRO A 789 -8.54 -0.31 -60.45
C PRO A 789 -8.99 0.59 -61.62
N ASP A 790 -8.55 0.30 -62.84
CA ASP A 790 -8.90 1.04 -64.07
C ASP A 790 -10.44 1.16 -64.22
N GLU A 791 -11.20 0.16 -63.77
CA GLU A 791 -12.67 0.15 -63.78
C GLU A 791 -13.31 1.17 -62.80
N CYS A 792 -12.50 1.75 -61.93
CA CYS A 792 -12.87 2.67 -60.86
C CYS A 792 -12.22 4.04 -60.97
N ASP A 793 -11.25 4.20 -61.88
CA ASP A 793 -10.63 5.48 -62.14
C ASP A 793 -11.57 6.33 -63.02
N GLY A 794 -12.22 7.29 -62.38
CA GLY A 794 -13.22 8.14 -63.02
C GLY A 794 -12.59 9.23 -63.88
N GLY A 795 -12.25 8.90 -65.14
CA GLY A 795 -12.13 9.81 -66.28
C GLY A 795 -10.75 10.43 -66.49
N CYS A 796 -10.10 10.07 -67.61
CA CYS A 796 -8.88 10.75 -68.07
C CYS A 796 -9.17 12.24 -68.31
N ALA A 797 -8.28 13.14 -67.86
CA ALA A 797 -8.43 14.57 -68.11
C ALA A 797 -8.51 14.92 -69.62
N GLY A 798 -7.96 14.06 -70.49
CA GLY A 798 -8.04 14.16 -71.94
C GLY A 798 -9.39 13.75 -72.57
N ASP A 799 -10.28 13.07 -71.85
CA ASP A 799 -11.61 12.65 -72.34
C ASP A 799 -12.61 13.79 -72.12
N VAL A 800 -12.71 14.65 -73.12
CA VAL A 800 -13.47 15.90 -73.06
C VAL A 800 -14.97 15.67 -73.29
N ASP A 801 -15.33 14.58 -73.98
CA ASP A 801 -16.73 14.25 -74.26
C ASP A 801 -17.36 13.17 -73.36
N GLY A 802 -16.54 12.52 -72.54
CA GLY A 802 -16.93 11.62 -71.46
C GLY A 802 -17.37 10.25 -71.96
N ASP A 803 -16.79 9.77 -73.07
CA ASP A 803 -17.08 8.46 -73.65
C ASP A 803 -16.04 7.37 -73.30
N ASN A 804 -15.07 7.73 -72.45
CA ASN A 804 -13.96 6.93 -71.95
C ASN A 804 -12.93 6.52 -73.02
N ASP A 805 -12.77 7.28 -74.12
CA ASP A 805 -11.65 7.10 -75.06
C ASP A 805 -11.06 8.46 -75.42
N VAL A 806 -9.79 8.72 -75.11
CA VAL A 806 -9.12 9.97 -75.50
C VAL A 806 -8.66 9.85 -76.95
N ASP A 807 -9.46 10.37 -77.88
CA ASP A 807 -9.21 10.21 -79.30
C ASP A 807 -9.20 11.54 -80.10
N VAL A 808 -9.41 11.45 -81.40
CA VAL A 808 -9.41 12.66 -82.25
C VAL A 808 -10.61 13.56 -81.91
N ASP A 809 -11.73 13.00 -81.46
CA ASP A 809 -12.95 13.74 -81.19
C ASP A 809 -12.76 14.70 -79.98
N ASP A 810 -11.98 14.33 -78.96
CA ASP A 810 -11.58 15.23 -77.86
C ASP A 810 -10.69 16.38 -78.30
N ILE A 811 -9.69 16.07 -79.13
CA ILE A 811 -8.80 17.07 -79.73
C ILE A 811 -9.62 18.05 -80.57
N LEU A 812 -10.64 17.57 -81.29
CA LEU A 812 -11.51 18.41 -82.10
C LEU A 812 -12.40 19.31 -81.24
N ILE A 813 -12.82 18.88 -80.05
CA ILE A 813 -13.57 19.70 -79.11
C ILE A 813 -12.69 20.82 -78.55
N ALA A 814 -11.48 20.51 -78.07
CA ALA A 814 -10.55 21.53 -77.59
C ALA A 814 -10.14 22.53 -78.69
N LEU A 815 -9.85 22.06 -79.90
CA LEU A 815 -9.58 22.93 -81.05
C LEU A 815 -10.80 23.79 -81.45
N GLY A 816 -12.01 23.25 -81.32
CA GLY A 816 -13.25 23.97 -81.59
C GLY A 816 -13.46 25.17 -80.67
N ASN A 817 -12.94 25.09 -79.45
CA ASN A 817 -13.07 26.10 -78.41
C ASN A 817 -11.77 26.88 -78.13
N TYR A 818 -10.74 26.72 -78.97
CA TYR A 818 -9.41 27.30 -78.79
C TYR A 818 -9.43 28.83 -78.60
N GLY A 819 -8.78 29.31 -77.53
CA GLY A 819 -8.78 30.69 -77.06
C GLY A 819 -10.02 31.12 -76.28
N GLY A 820 -10.90 30.17 -75.94
CA GLY A 820 -12.07 30.34 -75.07
C GLY A 820 -11.84 29.72 -73.67
N SER A 821 -12.93 29.44 -72.96
CA SER A 821 -12.94 28.78 -71.64
C SER A 821 -14.08 27.76 -71.62
N GLY A 822 -13.93 26.62 -70.95
CA GLY A 822 -14.97 25.58 -70.84
C GLY A 822 -14.49 24.20 -71.32
N GLN A 823 -15.36 23.38 -71.92
CA GLN A 823 -14.98 22.05 -72.41
C GLN A 823 -13.79 22.13 -73.39
N GLY A 824 -12.69 21.50 -73.00
CA GLY A 824 -11.39 21.57 -73.67
C GLY A 824 -10.29 22.28 -72.88
N ASP A 825 -10.61 22.87 -71.71
CA ASP A 825 -9.66 23.39 -70.71
C ASP A 825 -9.35 22.27 -69.73
N VAL A 826 -8.36 21.44 -70.05
CA VAL A 826 -8.06 20.18 -69.35
C VAL A 826 -7.03 20.36 -68.25
N ASP A 827 -6.20 21.41 -68.32
CA ASP A 827 -5.28 21.78 -67.24
C ASP A 827 -5.89 22.78 -66.24
N ASN A 828 -7.11 23.25 -66.51
CA ASN A 828 -7.96 24.11 -65.68
C ASN A 828 -7.32 25.47 -65.36
N ASP A 829 -6.47 26.01 -66.23
CA ASP A 829 -5.85 27.32 -66.04
C ASP A 829 -6.77 28.49 -66.46
N GLY A 830 -7.89 28.18 -67.12
CA GLY A 830 -8.96 29.10 -67.44
C GLY A 830 -8.98 29.58 -68.89
N ASP A 831 -8.05 29.12 -69.74
CA ASP A 831 -8.12 29.32 -71.18
C ASP A 831 -7.66 28.12 -72.01
N ILE A 832 -8.41 27.81 -73.08
CA ILE A 832 -8.11 26.67 -73.95
C ILE A 832 -6.98 27.04 -74.90
N ASP A 833 -5.76 26.59 -74.61
CA ASP A 833 -4.56 26.92 -75.37
C ASP A 833 -3.78 25.69 -75.85
N VAL A 834 -2.51 25.88 -76.22
CA VAL A 834 -1.70 24.76 -76.74
C VAL A 834 -1.36 23.74 -75.66
N ASN A 835 -1.36 24.13 -74.39
CA ASN A 835 -1.06 23.27 -73.24
C ASN A 835 -2.17 22.23 -73.08
N ASP A 836 -3.43 22.63 -73.21
CA ASP A 836 -4.57 21.70 -73.21
C ASP A 836 -4.49 20.68 -74.33
N LEU A 837 -4.17 21.13 -75.55
CA LEU A 837 -4.01 20.22 -76.68
C LEU A 837 -2.85 19.26 -76.51
N LEU A 838 -1.76 19.71 -75.86
CA LEU A 838 -0.62 18.85 -75.55
C LEU A 838 -0.96 17.84 -74.45
N GLN A 839 -1.81 18.21 -73.51
CA GLN A 839 -2.31 17.33 -72.45
C GLN A 839 -3.25 16.26 -73.03
N ILE A 840 -4.26 16.64 -73.83
CA ILE A 840 -5.13 15.68 -74.54
C ILE A 840 -4.32 14.73 -75.44
N LEU A 841 -3.30 15.24 -76.14
CA LEU A 841 -2.43 14.39 -76.96
C LEU A 841 -1.50 13.48 -76.14
N ALA A 842 -1.15 13.88 -74.91
CA ALA A 842 -0.38 13.03 -74.00
C ALA A 842 -1.25 11.88 -73.48
N ASP A 843 -2.54 12.13 -73.34
CA ASP A 843 -3.52 11.20 -72.80
C ASP A 843 -4.16 10.31 -73.90
N TYR A 844 -3.73 10.44 -75.16
CA TYR A 844 -4.34 9.79 -76.34
C TYR A 844 -4.36 8.25 -76.28
N GLY A 845 -5.55 7.66 -76.21
CA GLY A 845 -5.83 6.23 -76.05
C GLY A 845 -7.05 5.99 -75.16
N GLY A 846 -7.39 4.72 -74.93
CA GLY A 846 -8.53 4.37 -74.08
C GLY A 846 -8.27 4.71 -72.62
N CYS A 847 -9.33 5.21 -71.97
CA CYS A 847 -9.56 5.08 -70.55
C CYS A 847 -10.20 3.69 -70.32
#